data_AF-A0A0E2NLF9-F1
#
_entry.id   AF-A0A0E2NLF9-F1
#
_cell.length_a   1.000
_cell.length_b   1.000
_cell.length_c   1.000
_cell.angle_alpha   90.00
_cell.angle_beta   90.00
_cell.angle_gamma   90.00
#
_symmetry.space_group_name_H-M   'P 1'
#
loop_
_entity.id
_entity.type
_entity.pdbx_description
1 polymer ?
#
loop_
_entity_poly.entity_id
_entity_poly.type
_entity_poly.pdbx_seq_one_letter_code
_entity_poly.pdbx_strand_id
1 'polypeptide(L)'
;MHLAKVELPHLVQRAGRRCLRGRYVDVISHPGREEDWPTGQMSEVSPDEDGNFSFQPSGGGLKSPHAAARFGQVNVYFHVSLMSQRINDVLRSLGVGPLPKIRAIVNAHRPKQRQGSREDTSRRVPVKGARYRYPARMENLDDFSIPLCGELLFGPGHGVTEEGWLPRISGGAYLCDPSHDAGLIYQAFGLHVVRHTADVQADRLRAPRAAFSRPGALEYAVSTYLAASMLSSPHVSCWHARHDTEFVPADSLANDGRIDDDEMQPQEALVAQAVAGAMWDLHKAFHWHEFACMELVVSALFELGRLSDSPFAPSRVGTRAIRSSPRSFASCLLHADNVKSGGLYERLIREIFEKRGIGFSSPATSMLLAPSVPPLAHSLSGSKHVQRHVAKIREKFSEVIIPGDGDLIDPDQLEQTLSSSTRSHYHLAAVGDVMTGMRMRHRIRRFGPDYCFAWVRPILSRCTLITGNQEGPFSSHSEKDETTRNYSYKVDPKSASVLRRAGFAAMTVANNHIQDCGREGVIETLNTLEQHHIRPYGGGRNQNGAHDPAIFDGTDIRVGLLGYYWNRRTAAHADLPGSAQDLAELVERDLARLRPLVDRIAVMVHWGVPYQRQPTEEDRMKAQLFIDLGADAVIGHHPHILQPVEIYKARPILYSVGNFAFGSGNSKGESILPCFYFGAGQIDLDIYPVYVQNRDPRLDYQPKIMGGAAGRATIDRLLDLSPGLGGAIVDVQDRCLKLSIPSRTE
;
A
#
# COMPACT_ATOMS: atom_id res chain seq x y z
N MET A 1 25.17 -37.91 16.63
CA MET A 1 26.17 -37.28 15.74
C MET A 1 25.69 -37.43 14.31
N HIS A 2 24.79 -36.56 13.86
CA HIS A 2 24.31 -36.58 12.48
C HIS A 2 24.72 -35.27 11.79
N LEU A 3 25.26 -35.39 10.58
CA LEU A 3 25.46 -34.29 9.65
C LEU A 3 24.14 -33.53 9.48
N ALA A 4 24.11 -32.23 9.78
CA ALA A 4 23.00 -31.38 9.38
C ALA A 4 23.25 -30.99 7.91
N LYS A 5 22.64 -31.74 6.98
CA LYS A 5 22.61 -31.33 5.57
C LYS A 5 21.49 -30.28 5.44
N VAL A 6 21.85 -29.04 5.10
CA VAL A 6 20.88 -27.95 4.91
C VAL A 6 20.79 -27.68 3.41
N GLU A 7 19.66 -28.04 2.82
CA GLU A 7 19.37 -27.71 1.43
C GLU A 7 19.04 -26.22 1.32
N LEU A 8 19.79 -25.50 0.49
CA LEU A 8 19.61 -24.07 0.24
C LEU A 8 19.24 -23.85 -1.23
N PRO A 9 18.01 -24.21 -1.65
CA PRO A 9 17.58 -23.98 -3.02
C PRO A 9 17.69 -22.49 -3.37
N HIS A 10 18.20 -22.20 -4.57
CA HIS A 10 18.39 -20.86 -5.17
C HIS A 10 19.65 -20.06 -4.78
N LEU A 11 20.64 -20.67 -4.13
CA LEU A 11 21.90 -19.99 -3.89
C LEU A 11 22.80 -19.99 -5.14
N VAL A 12 23.12 -18.81 -5.69
CA VAL A 12 24.09 -18.69 -6.80
C VAL A 12 25.41 -18.14 -6.26
N GLN A 13 26.42 -19.00 -6.13
CA GLN A 13 27.80 -18.57 -5.87
C GLN A 13 28.54 -18.41 -7.21
N ARG A 14 28.81 -17.16 -7.63
CA ARG A 14 29.73 -16.92 -8.75
C ARG A 14 31.18 -17.05 -8.26
N ALA A 15 31.98 -17.87 -8.94
CA ALA A 15 33.40 -18.04 -8.65
C ALA A 15 34.09 -16.68 -8.47
N GLY A 16 34.82 -16.51 -7.36
CA GLY A 16 35.59 -15.31 -7.05
C GLY A 16 34.90 -14.21 -6.21
N ARG A 17 33.62 -14.33 -5.80
CA ARG A 17 32.96 -13.31 -4.95
C ARG A 17 32.58 -13.83 -3.55
N ARG A 18 32.94 -13.09 -2.49
CA ARG A 18 32.67 -13.38 -1.06
C ARG A 18 31.20 -13.12 -0.62
N CYS A 19 30.23 -13.28 -1.52
CA CYS A 19 28.82 -12.88 -1.33
C CYS A 19 27.85 -14.02 -1.64
N LEU A 20 26.92 -14.29 -0.73
CA LEU A 20 25.75 -15.16 -0.93
C LEU A 20 24.58 -14.31 -1.40
N ARG A 21 23.97 -14.64 -2.54
CA ARG A 21 22.80 -13.93 -3.07
C ARG A 21 21.61 -14.87 -3.10
N GLY A 22 20.48 -14.42 -2.58
CA GLY A 22 19.22 -15.16 -2.69
C GLY A 22 18.02 -14.24 -2.85
N ARG A 23 16.84 -14.86 -2.77
CA ARG A 23 15.55 -14.20 -3.00
C ARG A 23 15.24 -13.11 -1.97
N TYR A 24 15.54 -13.37 -0.69
CA TYR A 24 15.15 -12.50 0.43
C TYR A 24 16.31 -11.76 1.08
N VAL A 25 17.54 -12.28 0.95
CA VAL A 25 18.73 -11.67 1.54
C VAL A 25 19.96 -11.84 0.65
N ASP A 26 20.77 -10.79 0.58
CA ASP A 26 22.15 -10.87 0.11
C ASP A 26 23.09 -10.78 1.33
N VAL A 27 23.93 -11.79 1.56
CA VAL A 27 24.88 -11.83 2.68
C VAL A 27 26.30 -11.59 2.18
N ILE A 28 27.00 -10.62 2.78
CA ILE A 28 28.39 -10.29 2.49
C ILE A 28 29.25 -10.39 3.75
N SER A 29 30.55 -10.65 3.59
CA SER A 29 31.52 -10.59 4.68
C SER A 29 32.45 -9.42 4.43
N HIS A 30 32.63 -8.57 5.43
CA HIS A 30 33.56 -7.44 5.33
C HIS A 30 35.01 -7.98 5.34
N PRO A 31 35.88 -7.57 4.39
CA PRO A 31 37.29 -7.90 4.49
C PRO A 31 37.88 -7.19 5.72
N GLY A 32 38.44 -7.92 6.67
CA GLY A 32 39.60 -7.39 7.40
C GLY A 32 40.69 -7.04 6.37
N ARG A 33 41.75 -6.31 6.75
CA ARG A 33 42.87 -6.03 5.84
C ARG A 33 43.32 -7.33 5.13
N GLU A 34 43.96 -7.29 3.98
CA GLU A 34 44.32 -8.54 3.27
C GLU A 34 45.59 -9.21 3.85
N GLU A 35 46.27 -8.59 4.81
CA GLU A 35 47.67 -8.90 5.15
C GLU A 35 47.92 -9.85 6.35
N ASP A 36 46.92 -10.21 7.16
CA ASP A 36 47.10 -11.06 8.37
C ASP A 36 46.59 -12.52 8.22
N TRP A 37 46.22 -12.99 7.02
CA TRP A 37 45.57 -14.30 6.86
C TRP A 37 46.40 -15.22 5.95
N PRO A 38 46.90 -16.36 6.45
CA PRO A 38 47.67 -17.29 5.64
C PRO A 38 46.83 -17.79 4.47
N THR A 39 47.38 -17.71 3.26
CA THR A 39 46.79 -18.15 1.98
C THR A 39 46.72 -19.68 1.82
N GLY A 40 46.54 -20.43 2.92
CA GLY A 40 46.53 -21.89 2.96
C GLY A 40 45.13 -22.48 3.17
N GLN A 41 44.70 -23.29 2.20
CA GLN A 41 43.54 -24.20 2.20
C GLN A 41 42.12 -23.60 2.36
N MET A 42 41.45 -23.40 1.23
CA MET A 42 40.02 -23.06 1.10
C MET A 42 39.09 -24.30 1.19
N SER A 43 39.20 -25.15 2.22
CA SER A 43 38.63 -26.52 2.13
C SER A 43 37.47 -26.90 3.06
N GLU A 44 36.82 -26.02 3.83
CA GLU A 44 35.83 -26.51 4.82
C GLU A 44 34.35 -26.14 4.58
N VAL A 45 34.02 -25.21 3.67
CA VAL A 45 32.60 -24.86 3.39
C VAL A 45 32.44 -24.42 1.92
N SER A 46 32.57 -25.36 1.00
CA SER A 46 32.22 -25.17 -0.42
C SER A 46 30.89 -25.88 -0.71
N PRO A 47 30.01 -25.32 -1.55
CA PRO A 47 28.82 -26.04 -1.99
C PRO A 47 29.24 -27.33 -2.71
N ASP A 48 28.46 -28.40 -2.55
CA ASP A 48 28.58 -29.58 -3.41
C ASP A 48 28.14 -29.26 -4.85
N GLU A 49 28.25 -30.24 -5.74
CA GLU A 49 27.95 -30.07 -7.17
C GLU A 49 26.49 -29.63 -7.44
N ASP A 50 25.60 -29.87 -6.48
CA ASP A 50 24.19 -29.49 -6.50
C ASP A 50 23.92 -28.12 -5.84
N GLY A 51 24.96 -27.44 -5.33
CA GLY A 51 24.84 -26.15 -4.65
C GLY A 51 24.54 -26.24 -3.15
N ASN A 52 24.55 -27.44 -2.54
CA ASN A 52 24.22 -27.64 -1.14
C ASN A 52 25.42 -27.43 -0.23
N PHE A 53 25.16 -26.88 0.96
CA PHE A 53 26.19 -26.69 1.98
C PHE A 53 26.08 -27.80 3.02
N SER A 54 27.17 -28.57 3.19
CA SER A 54 27.29 -29.52 4.28
C SER A 54 28.16 -28.92 5.38
N PHE A 55 27.67 -28.91 6.61
CA PHE A 55 28.43 -28.46 7.77
C PHE A 55 28.63 -29.63 8.74
N GLN A 56 29.88 -29.83 9.17
CA GLN A 56 30.24 -30.79 10.24
C GLN A 56 30.59 -30.02 11.52
N PRO A 57 29.64 -29.86 12.46
CA PRO A 57 29.90 -29.15 13.72
C PRO A 57 31.03 -29.79 14.55
N SER A 58 31.23 -31.10 14.41
CA SER A 58 32.21 -31.91 15.16
C SER A 58 33.64 -31.86 14.60
N GLY A 59 33.87 -31.27 13.44
CA GLY A 59 35.20 -31.20 12.80
C GLY A 59 36.15 -30.16 13.40
N GLY A 60 35.72 -29.41 14.42
CA GLY A 60 36.52 -28.34 15.03
C GLY A 60 36.71 -27.10 14.12
N GLY A 61 35.94 -26.99 13.04
CA GLY A 61 36.05 -25.98 11.98
C GLY A 61 35.65 -24.54 12.36
N LEU A 62 35.70 -24.17 13.64
CA LEU A 62 35.45 -22.79 14.10
C LEU A 62 36.62 -22.24 14.92
N LYS A 63 37.80 -22.86 14.80
CA LYS A 63 39.06 -22.42 15.41
C LYS A 63 39.72 -21.26 14.65
N SER A 64 39.26 -20.93 13.43
CA SER A 64 39.77 -19.79 12.64
C SER A 64 38.70 -18.73 12.40
N PRO A 65 39.07 -17.43 12.39
CA PRO A 65 38.16 -16.34 12.04
C PRO A 65 37.52 -16.48 10.64
N HIS A 66 38.21 -17.14 9.70
CA HIS A 66 37.70 -17.35 8.34
C HIS A 66 36.53 -18.33 8.32
N ALA A 67 36.69 -19.48 8.98
CA ALA A 67 35.65 -20.50 9.02
C ALA A 67 34.43 -20.03 9.84
N ALA A 68 34.66 -19.29 10.93
CA ALA A 68 33.61 -18.63 11.69
C ALA A 68 32.81 -17.62 10.86
N ALA A 69 33.49 -16.81 10.04
CA ALA A 69 32.83 -15.87 9.14
C ALA A 69 31.98 -16.58 8.08
N ARG A 70 32.50 -17.68 7.50
CA ARG A 70 31.78 -18.45 6.47
C ARG A 70 30.56 -19.15 7.01
N PHE A 71 30.67 -19.78 8.17
CA PHE A 71 29.51 -20.35 8.86
C PHE A 71 28.47 -19.26 9.14
N GLY A 72 28.90 -18.10 9.66
CA GLY A 72 28.04 -16.93 9.87
C GLY A 72 27.28 -16.47 8.63
N GLN A 73 27.94 -16.46 7.45
CA GLN A 73 27.27 -16.08 6.21
C GLN A 73 26.14 -17.06 5.82
N VAL A 74 26.42 -18.36 5.88
CA VAL A 74 25.45 -19.41 5.53
C VAL A 74 24.30 -19.42 6.53
N ASN A 75 24.62 -19.30 7.83
CA ASN A 75 23.65 -19.30 8.91
C ASN A 75 22.70 -18.09 8.86
N VAL A 76 23.24 -16.89 8.63
CA VAL A 76 22.44 -15.68 8.40
C VAL A 76 21.56 -15.83 7.16
N TYR A 77 22.10 -16.37 6.06
CA TYR A 77 21.33 -16.59 4.84
C TYR A 77 20.12 -17.51 5.10
N PHE A 78 20.36 -18.65 5.77
CA PHE A 78 19.36 -19.65 6.09
C PHE A 78 18.24 -19.07 6.97
N HIS A 79 18.60 -18.52 8.12
CA HIS A 79 17.62 -18.03 9.09
C HIS A 79 16.84 -16.82 8.59
N VAL A 80 17.49 -15.87 7.92
CA VAL A 80 16.78 -14.72 7.32
C VAL A 80 15.84 -15.18 6.21
N SER A 81 16.25 -16.15 5.39
CA SER A 81 15.38 -16.70 4.34
C SER A 81 14.16 -17.42 4.92
N LEU A 82 14.35 -18.23 5.97
CA LEU A 82 13.29 -18.97 6.63
C LEU A 82 12.25 -18.03 7.27
N MET A 83 12.72 -17.04 8.06
CA MET A 83 11.82 -16.06 8.66
C MET A 83 11.14 -15.18 7.60
N SER A 84 11.84 -14.83 6.51
CA SER A 84 11.24 -14.09 5.38
C SER A 84 10.10 -14.85 4.73
N GLN A 85 10.22 -16.16 4.53
CA GLN A 85 9.15 -16.98 3.96
C GLN A 85 7.92 -16.95 4.88
N ARG A 86 8.11 -17.26 6.17
CA ARG A 86 7.02 -17.28 7.17
C ARG A 86 6.29 -15.94 7.25
N ILE A 87 7.04 -14.83 7.31
CA ILE A 87 6.46 -13.49 7.35
C ILE A 87 5.77 -13.13 6.04
N ASN A 88 6.32 -13.51 4.89
CA ASN A 88 5.68 -13.23 3.60
C ASN A 88 4.39 -14.03 3.39
N ASP A 89 4.26 -15.22 3.97
CA ASP A 89 2.99 -15.95 3.95
C ASP A 89 1.94 -15.28 4.84
N VAL A 90 2.33 -14.76 6.01
CA VAL A 90 1.48 -13.89 6.85
C VAL A 90 1.06 -12.62 6.09
N LEU A 91 2.00 -11.94 5.42
CA LEU A 91 1.65 -10.75 4.63
C LEU A 91 0.68 -11.10 3.50
N ARG A 92 0.87 -12.25 2.83
CA ARG A 92 -0.02 -12.72 1.77
C ARG A 92 -1.43 -13.00 2.29
N SER A 93 -1.59 -13.63 3.45
CA SER A 93 -2.92 -13.87 4.05
C SER A 93 -3.64 -12.56 4.41
N LEU A 94 -2.89 -11.50 4.69
CA LEU A 94 -3.39 -10.15 4.91
C LEU A 94 -3.59 -9.32 3.63
N GLY A 95 -3.36 -9.90 2.44
CA GLY A 95 -3.47 -9.19 1.16
C GLY A 95 -2.37 -8.15 0.91
N VAL A 96 -1.23 -8.26 1.60
CA VAL A 96 -0.08 -7.35 1.51
C VAL A 96 1.05 -7.99 0.71
N GLY A 97 1.75 -7.17 -0.08
CA GLY A 97 2.94 -7.59 -0.84
C GLY A 97 4.11 -8.02 0.07
N PRO A 98 5.09 -8.77 -0.47
CA PRO A 98 6.20 -9.31 0.32
C PRO A 98 7.15 -8.22 0.83
N LEU A 99 7.91 -8.53 1.89
CA LEU A 99 8.96 -7.67 2.41
C LEU A 99 10.05 -7.40 1.35
N PRO A 100 10.65 -6.20 1.35
CA PRO A 100 11.78 -5.91 0.48
C PRO A 100 12.99 -6.76 0.87
N LYS A 101 13.75 -7.18 -0.15
CA LYS A 101 15.01 -7.92 -0.01
C LYS A 101 16.02 -7.12 0.83
N ILE A 102 16.62 -7.72 1.85
CA ILE A 102 17.58 -7.06 2.75
C ILE A 102 19.03 -7.44 2.45
N ARG A 103 20.00 -6.61 2.85
CA ARG A 103 21.42 -6.97 2.87
C ARG A 103 21.88 -7.29 4.29
N ALA A 104 22.67 -8.36 4.47
CA ALA A 104 23.32 -8.68 5.73
C ALA A 104 24.85 -8.67 5.59
N ILE A 105 25.54 -8.14 6.60
CA ILE A 105 27.00 -7.99 6.66
C ILE A 105 27.53 -8.73 7.88
N VAL A 106 28.30 -9.78 7.64
CA VAL A 106 29.05 -10.54 8.67
C VAL A 106 30.44 -9.93 8.83
N ASN A 107 31.01 -9.99 10.04
CA ASN A 107 32.26 -9.30 10.43
C ASN A 107 32.20 -7.79 10.24
N ALA A 108 31.04 -7.18 10.48
CA ALA A 108 30.81 -5.77 10.30
C ALA A 108 31.70 -4.93 11.24
N HIS A 109 32.36 -3.93 10.64
CA HIS A 109 33.11 -2.90 11.35
C HIS A 109 32.50 -1.53 11.04
N ARG A 110 32.64 -0.60 11.98
CA ARG A 110 32.24 0.81 11.82
C ARG A 110 33.45 1.73 12.08
N PRO A 111 33.51 2.93 11.50
CA PRO A 111 34.57 3.87 11.82
C PRO A 111 34.50 4.36 13.28
N LYS A 112 35.66 4.70 13.84
CA LYS A 112 35.79 5.12 15.23
C LYS A 112 35.36 6.58 15.38
N GLN A 113 34.24 6.83 16.06
CA GLN A 113 33.84 8.18 16.44
C GLN A 113 34.70 8.70 17.61
N ARG A 114 35.35 9.86 17.43
CA ARG A 114 35.93 10.66 18.52
C ARG A 114 34.85 11.59 19.07
N GLN A 115 34.68 11.67 20.39
CA GLN A 115 33.80 12.67 21.01
C GLN A 115 34.20 14.07 20.54
N GLY A 116 33.27 14.79 19.89
CA GLY A 116 33.42 16.20 19.53
C GLY A 116 34.18 16.55 18.24
N SER A 117 34.52 15.61 17.35
CA SER A 117 35.19 15.92 16.06
C SER A 117 34.70 15.07 14.89
N ARG A 118 34.99 15.50 13.64
CA ARG A 118 34.70 14.76 12.40
C ARG A 118 35.28 13.33 12.48
N GLU A 119 34.52 12.38 11.95
CA GLU A 119 34.84 10.95 11.98
C GLU A 119 36.23 10.65 11.41
N ASP A 120 37.04 9.91 12.18
CA ASP A 120 38.31 9.37 11.71
C ASP A 120 38.04 8.09 10.91
N THR A 121 37.97 8.22 9.59
CA THR A 121 37.70 7.11 8.66
C THR A 121 38.86 6.12 8.56
N SER A 122 40.05 6.46 9.09
CA SER A 122 41.25 5.63 9.02
C SER A 122 41.25 4.46 10.03
N ARG A 123 40.46 4.56 11.11
CA ARG A 123 40.38 3.54 12.17
C ARG A 123 38.97 2.97 12.27
N ARG A 124 38.83 1.67 12.01
CA ARG A 124 37.57 0.93 12.18
C ARG A 124 37.56 0.16 13.50
N VAL A 125 36.39 0.09 14.12
CA VAL A 125 36.11 -0.68 15.32
C VAL A 125 35.01 -1.71 15.03
N PRO A 126 35.08 -2.92 15.62
CA PRO A 126 34.03 -3.93 15.52
C PRO A 126 32.64 -3.38 15.88
N VAL A 127 31.62 -3.76 15.11
CA VAL A 127 30.23 -3.63 15.57
C VAL A 127 30.05 -4.58 16.77
N LYS A 128 29.37 -4.14 17.83
CA LYS A 128 29.04 -5.02 18.95
C LYS A 128 27.71 -5.73 18.67
N GLY A 129 27.71 -7.07 18.72
CA GLY A 129 26.52 -7.91 18.56
C GLY A 129 25.94 -7.89 17.15
N ALA A 130 24.64 -8.16 17.06
CA ALA A 130 23.83 -7.96 15.86
C ALA A 130 23.13 -6.59 15.92
N ARG A 131 23.06 -5.89 14.79
CA ARG A 131 22.37 -4.59 14.67
C ARG A 131 21.60 -4.49 13.37
N TYR A 132 20.45 -3.86 13.43
CA TYR A 132 19.73 -3.38 12.25
C TYR A 132 20.10 -1.92 11.97
N ARG A 133 20.30 -1.57 10.69
CA ARG A 133 20.58 -0.21 10.24
C ARG A 133 19.63 0.16 9.10
N TYR A 134 19.17 1.41 9.09
CA TYR A 134 18.31 1.96 8.04
C TYR A 134 18.86 3.31 7.56
N PRO A 135 18.61 3.76 6.31
CA PRO A 135 19.20 5.01 5.80
C PRO A 135 18.84 6.26 6.63
N ALA A 136 19.86 6.96 7.16
CA ALA A 136 19.73 8.25 7.85
C ALA A 136 20.86 9.20 7.44
N ARG A 137 20.58 10.49 7.20
CA ARG A 137 21.53 11.46 6.58
C ARG A 137 22.64 11.95 7.53
N MET A 138 22.61 11.59 8.82
CA MET A 138 23.66 11.95 9.79
C MET A 138 24.73 10.86 9.99
N GLU A 139 24.57 9.68 9.41
CA GLU A 139 25.66 8.70 9.30
C GLU A 139 26.38 8.95 7.98
N ASN A 140 27.26 9.95 7.97
CA ASN A 140 28.14 10.27 6.84
C ASN A 140 29.27 9.22 6.74
N LEU A 141 28.89 7.97 6.49
CA LEU A 141 29.84 6.87 6.35
C LEU A 141 30.03 6.55 4.87
N ASP A 142 31.01 7.22 4.27
CA ASP A 142 31.61 6.77 3.01
C ASP A 142 32.29 5.40 3.24
N ASP A 143 31.58 4.37 2.79
CA ASP A 143 32.12 3.22 2.04
C ASP A 143 31.01 2.27 1.55
N PHE A 144 29.78 2.39 2.08
CA PHE A 144 28.62 1.63 1.57
C PHE A 144 27.36 2.50 1.58
N SER A 145 26.77 2.75 0.40
CA SER A 145 25.41 3.28 0.31
C SER A 145 24.45 2.33 1.03
N ILE A 146 23.85 2.74 2.15
CA ILE A 146 22.83 1.96 2.85
C ILE A 146 21.66 1.77 1.88
N PRO A 147 21.26 0.54 1.51
CA PRO A 147 20.09 0.28 0.71
C PRO A 147 18.83 0.90 1.32
N LEU A 148 17.91 1.37 0.47
CA LEU A 148 16.62 1.92 0.91
C LEU A 148 15.81 0.98 1.81
N CYS A 149 16.08 -0.32 1.74
CA CYS A 149 15.42 -1.35 2.54
C CYS A 149 16.02 -1.59 3.93
N GLY A 150 17.21 -1.08 4.24
CA GLY A 150 17.96 -1.37 5.48
C GLY A 150 19.02 -2.48 5.33
N GLU A 151 19.82 -2.68 6.39
CA GLU A 151 20.89 -3.67 6.49
C GLU A 151 20.97 -4.34 7.88
N LEU A 152 21.37 -5.60 7.90
CA LEU A 152 21.77 -6.33 9.12
C LEU A 152 23.29 -6.30 9.25
N LEU A 153 23.80 -5.98 10.43
CA LEU A 153 25.22 -5.90 10.74
C LEU A 153 25.53 -6.86 11.89
N PHE A 154 26.40 -7.84 11.65
CA PHE A 154 26.90 -8.76 12.65
C PHE A 154 28.38 -8.49 12.86
N GLY A 155 28.76 -8.08 14.07
CA GLY A 155 30.16 -7.86 14.43
C GLY A 155 31.02 -9.12 14.39
N PRO A 156 32.35 -9.01 14.31
CA PRO A 156 33.24 -10.17 14.41
C PRO A 156 33.22 -10.82 15.81
N GLY A 157 33.33 -12.14 15.84
CA GLY A 157 33.51 -12.93 17.04
C GLY A 157 34.85 -12.68 17.73
N HIS A 158 34.83 -12.42 19.04
CA HIS A 158 36.03 -12.15 19.85
C HIS A 158 36.13 -13.04 21.10
N GLY A 159 35.10 -13.82 21.41
CA GLY A 159 35.06 -14.68 22.58
C GLY A 159 35.27 -16.13 22.18
N VAL A 160 36.24 -16.80 22.81
CA VAL A 160 36.32 -18.25 22.81
C VAL A 160 35.53 -18.74 24.02
N THR A 161 34.52 -19.58 23.81
CA THR A 161 33.82 -20.27 24.90
C THR A 161 34.20 -21.73 24.93
N GLU A 162 34.41 -22.26 26.13
CA GLU A 162 34.58 -23.69 26.39
C GLU A 162 33.30 -24.31 26.98
N GLU A 163 32.32 -23.47 27.30
CA GLU A 163 31.05 -23.84 27.90
C GLU A 163 29.89 -23.69 26.90
N GLY A 164 28.89 -24.56 27.03
CA GLY A 164 27.72 -24.58 26.15
C GLY A 164 27.68 -25.80 25.20
N TRP A 165 26.62 -25.87 24.40
CA TRP A 165 26.37 -27.01 23.51
C TRP A 165 27.36 -27.07 22.34
N LEU A 166 27.70 -25.90 21.77
CA LEU A 166 28.59 -25.79 20.63
C LEU A 166 30.02 -26.27 20.95
N PRO A 167 30.68 -25.83 22.06
CA PRO A 167 31.97 -26.39 22.47
C PRO A 167 31.96 -27.89 22.72
N ARG A 168 30.88 -28.43 23.32
CA ARG A 168 30.73 -29.86 23.61
C ARG A 168 30.67 -30.70 22.33
N ILE A 169 29.98 -30.22 21.30
CA ILE A 169 29.92 -30.91 20.00
C ILE A 169 31.20 -30.71 19.20
N SER A 170 31.84 -29.53 19.26
CA SER A 170 33.08 -29.26 18.53
C SER A 170 34.34 -29.85 19.17
N GLY A 171 34.22 -30.52 20.31
CA GLY A 171 35.34 -31.15 21.01
C GLY A 171 36.29 -30.17 21.70
N GLY A 172 35.78 -29.01 22.15
CA GLY A 172 36.56 -27.98 22.87
C GLY A 172 36.16 -26.55 22.50
N ALA A 173 37.05 -25.59 22.77
CA ALA A 173 36.93 -24.16 22.49
C ALA A 173 36.22 -23.79 21.15
N TYR A 174 35.23 -22.89 21.23
CA TYR A 174 34.41 -22.39 20.11
C TYR A 174 34.51 -20.87 19.98
N LEU A 175 34.78 -20.34 18.78
CA LEU A 175 34.78 -18.90 18.52
C LEU A 175 33.34 -18.39 18.31
N CYS A 176 32.78 -17.72 19.32
CA CYS A 176 31.44 -17.16 19.26
C CYS A 176 31.36 -15.93 18.36
N ASP A 177 30.46 -15.96 17.38
CA ASP A 177 30.12 -14.81 16.54
C ASP A 177 28.60 -14.54 16.60
N PRO A 178 28.15 -13.27 16.69
CA PRO A 178 26.73 -12.93 16.65
C PRO A 178 25.96 -13.47 15.43
N SER A 179 26.64 -13.70 14.30
CA SER A 179 26.06 -14.32 13.10
C SER A 179 25.86 -15.84 13.22
N HIS A 180 26.30 -16.44 14.33
CA HIS A 180 26.01 -17.84 14.64
C HIS A 180 24.68 -17.94 15.36
N ASP A 181 24.35 -17.01 16.26
CA ASP A 181 23.15 -17.08 17.09
C ASP A 181 21.84 -16.83 16.29
N ALA A 182 21.03 -17.88 16.12
CA ALA A 182 19.74 -17.79 15.44
C ALA A 182 18.78 -16.80 16.10
N GLY A 183 18.78 -16.69 17.43
CA GLY A 183 17.96 -15.74 18.17
C GLY A 183 18.34 -14.30 17.85
N LEU A 184 19.65 -13.98 17.83
CA LEU A 184 20.13 -12.66 17.43
C LEU A 184 19.84 -12.35 15.96
N ILE A 185 19.93 -13.34 15.07
CA ILE A 185 19.59 -13.17 13.64
C ILE A 185 18.10 -12.86 13.48
N TYR A 186 17.22 -13.65 14.10
CA TYR A 186 15.79 -13.44 14.01
C TYR A 186 15.36 -12.14 14.68
N GLN A 187 15.96 -11.76 15.80
CA GLN A 187 15.68 -10.48 16.45
C GLN A 187 16.11 -9.30 15.57
N ALA A 188 17.31 -9.36 14.97
CA ALA A 188 17.79 -8.33 14.06
C ALA A 188 16.90 -8.21 12.80
N PHE A 189 16.44 -9.33 12.23
CA PHE A 189 15.49 -9.34 11.13
C PHE A 189 14.06 -8.94 11.55
N GLY A 190 13.64 -9.23 12.77
CA GLY A 190 12.36 -8.78 13.33
C GLY A 190 12.22 -7.26 13.31
N LEU A 191 13.33 -6.53 13.49
CA LEU A 191 13.36 -5.07 13.31
C LEU A 191 13.09 -4.65 11.85
N HIS A 192 13.51 -5.43 10.85
CA HIS A 192 13.13 -5.23 9.45
C HIS A 192 11.61 -5.36 9.27
N VAL A 193 11.00 -6.39 9.88
CA VAL A 193 9.54 -6.58 9.84
C VAL A 193 8.81 -5.37 10.44
N VAL A 194 9.21 -4.91 11.62
CA VAL A 194 8.60 -3.75 12.29
C VAL A 194 8.71 -2.48 11.44
N ARG A 195 9.89 -2.25 10.83
CA ARG A 195 10.13 -1.09 9.97
C ARG A 195 9.28 -1.11 8.70
N HIS A 196 9.04 -2.30 8.16
CA HIS A 196 8.26 -2.48 6.91
C HIS A 196 6.76 -2.78 7.13
N THR A 197 6.25 -2.71 8.35
CA THR A 197 4.83 -2.87 8.69
C THR A 197 4.29 -1.63 9.41
N ALA A 198 4.62 -1.47 10.69
CA ALA A 198 4.19 -0.33 11.49
C ALA A 198 4.84 0.97 11.02
N ASP A 199 6.12 0.96 10.65
CA ASP A 199 6.89 2.22 10.46
C ASP A 199 6.94 2.77 9.02
N VAL A 200 6.48 2.02 8.00
CA VAL A 200 6.51 2.47 6.58
C VAL A 200 5.75 3.78 6.36
N GLN A 201 4.69 4.04 7.12
CA GLN A 201 3.90 5.26 6.99
C GLN A 201 4.53 6.45 7.74
N ALA A 202 5.16 6.22 8.89
CA ALA A 202 5.79 7.28 9.68
C ALA A 202 7.15 7.72 9.08
N ASP A 203 7.94 6.81 8.53
CA ASP A 203 9.25 7.13 7.92
C ASP A 203 9.14 7.99 6.66
N ARG A 204 8.04 7.87 5.90
CA ARG A 204 7.75 8.76 4.76
C ARG A 204 7.55 10.23 5.16
N LEU A 205 7.30 10.49 6.45
CA LEU A 205 7.13 11.83 7.03
C LEU A 205 8.35 12.26 7.87
N ARG A 206 9.32 11.38 8.13
CA ARG A 206 10.56 11.75 8.83
C ARG A 206 11.49 12.47 7.87
N ALA A 207 11.99 13.64 8.28
CA ALA A 207 13.19 14.17 7.67
C ALA A 207 14.33 13.16 7.93
N PRO A 208 15.23 12.86 6.98
CA PRO A 208 16.35 11.94 7.17
C PRO A 208 17.28 12.24 8.37
N ARG A 209 17.13 13.43 8.98
CA ARG A 209 17.83 13.90 10.19
C ARG A 209 17.19 13.44 11.50
N ALA A 210 15.97 12.90 11.46
CA ALA A 210 15.17 12.48 12.62
C ALA A 210 14.92 10.96 12.67
N ALA A 211 15.50 10.19 11.72
CA ALA A 211 15.51 8.74 11.75
C ALA A 211 16.59 8.27 12.73
N PHE A 212 16.21 7.42 13.69
CA PHE A 212 17.13 6.84 14.67
C PHE A 212 17.34 5.35 14.35
N SER A 213 18.59 4.91 14.29
CA SER A 213 18.93 3.48 14.10
C SER A 213 18.72 2.64 15.37
N ARG A 214 18.43 3.26 16.53
CA ARG A 214 18.22 2.54 17.79
C ARG A 214 16.75 2.16 17.94
N PRO A 215 16.43 0.87 18.17
CA PRO A 215 15.06 0.45 18.39
C PRO A 215 14.52 0.96 19.73
N GLY A 216 13.26 1.38 19.75
CA GLY A 216 12.54 1.65 21.00
C GLY A 216 12.04 0.36 21.68
N ALA A 217 11.53 0.47 22.91
CA ALA A 217 11.09 -0.69 23.71
C ALA A 217 10.08 -1.60 22.98
N LEU A 218 9.07 -1.02 22.31
CA LEU A 218 8.06 -1.79 21.57
C LEU A 218 8.66 -2.48 20.33
N GLU A 219 9.55 -1.80 19.59
CA GLU A 219 10.22 -2.38 18.42
C GLU A 219 11.08 -3.58 18.84
N TYR A 220 11.80 -3.42 19.95
CA TYR A 220 12.57 -4.51 20.55
C TYR A 220 11.66 -5.66 21.01
N ALA A 221 10.55 -5.36 21.70
CA ALA A 221 9.61 -6.38 22.16
C ALA A 221 9.07 -7.26 21.04
N VAL A 222 8.58 -6.64 19.96
CA VAL A 222 8.04 -7.35 18.80
C VAL A 222 9.12 -8.19 18.12
N SER A 223 10.34 -7.63 17.96
CA SER A 223 11.44 -8.38 17.36
C SER A 223 11.85 -9.60 18.19
N THR A 224 11.84 -9.49 19.52
CA THR A 224 12.15 -10.59 20.45
C THR A 224 11.05 -11.64 20.44
N TYR A 225 9.78 -11.24 20.39
CA TYR A 225 8.66 -12.16 20.22
C TYR A 225 8.76 -12.96 18.91
N LEU A 226 9.04 -12.30 17.79
CA LEU A 226 9.19 -12.98 16.51
C LEU A 226 10.36 -13.98 16.54
N ALA A 227 11.47 -13.61 17.18
CA ALA A 227 12.59 -14.53 17.40
C ALA A 227 12.19 -15.75 18.24
N ALA A 228 11.48 -15.53 19.35
CA ALA A 228 10.97 -16.61 20.20
C ALA A 228 10.02 -17.54 19.44
N SER A 229 9.14 -16.99 18.60
CA SER A 229 8.23 -17.77 17.76
C SER A 229 8.96 -18.56 16.67
N MET A 230 10.06 -18.04 16.12
CA MET A 230 10.89 -18.78 15.16
C MET A 230 11.72 -19.89 15.82
N LEU A 231 12.09 -19.71 17.09
CA LEU A 231 12.81 -20.70 17.89
C LEU A 231 11.88 -21.69 18.61
N SER A 232 10.57 -21.44 18.60
CA SER A 232 9.59 -22.10 19.47
C SER A 232 10.06 -22.17 20.93
N SER A 233 10.71 -21.10 21.41
CA SER A 233 11.32 -21.04 22.75
C SER A 233 11.27 -19.61 23.31
N PRO A 234 10.96 -19.41 24.62
CA PRO A 234 11.02 -18.10 25.26
C PRO A 234 12.46 -17.60 25.51
N HIS A 235 13.47 -18.45 25.27
CA HIS A 235 14.85 -18.21 25.63
C HIS A 235 15.68 -17.75 24.41
N VAL A 236 15.43 -16.53 23.95
CA VAL A 236 16.03 -15.98 22.71
C VAL A 236 17.55 -15.84 22.80
N SER A 237 18.11 -15.62 24.00
CA SER A 237 19.55 -15.42 24.27
C SER A 237 20.34 -16.70 24.55
N CYS A 238 19.67 -17.86 24.61
CA CYS A 238 20.26 -19.13 25.07
C CYS A 238 21.05 -19.92 24.03
N TRP A 239 21.32 -19.44 22.82
CA TRP A 239 22.00 -20.32 21.85
C TRP A 239 23.44 -20.70 22.26
N HIS A 240 24.05 -19.93 23.17
CA HIS A 240 25.34 -20.24 23.79
C HIS A 240 25.23 -21.11 25.07
N ALA A 241 24.03 -21.34 25.63
CA ALA A 241 23.80 -22.09 26.87
C ALA A 241 22.53 -22.96 26.75
N ARG A 242 22.64 -24.28 26.99
CA ARG A 242 21.57 -25.29 26.83
C ARG A 242 20.13 -24.76 26.98
N HIS A 243 19.28 -24.96 25.97
CA HIS A 243 17.90 -24.45 25.94
C HIS A 243 16.94 -25.11 26.95
N ASP A 244 17.35 -26.17 27.64
CA ASP A 244 16.39 -27.13 28.18
C ASP A 244 16.45 -27.47 29.69
N THR A 245 17.47 -27.16 30.51
CA THR A 245 17.42 -27.66 31.92
C THR A 245 18.16 -26.92 33.06
N GLU A 246 19.09 -25.99 32.84
CA GLU A 246 20.00 -25.57 33.94
C GLU A 246 19.91 -24.10 34.36
N PHE A 247 19.41 -23.19 33.50
CA PHE A 247 19.37 -21.76 33.80
C PHE A 247 18.29 -21.05 32.97
N VAL A 248 17.41 -20.29 33.62
CA VAL A 248 16.45 -19.38 32.96
C VAL A 248 17.10 -18.00 32.88
N PRO A 249 17.40 -17.45 31.68
CA PRO A 249 17.97 -16.12 31.57
C PRO A 249 17.07 -15.04 32.17
N ALA A 250 17.70 -13.99 32.70
CA ALA A 250 16.97 -12.83 33.21
C ALA A 250 16.09 -12.16 32.13
N ASP A 251 16.48 -12.24 30.86
CA ASP A 251 15.76 -11.69 29.70
C ASP A 251 14.78 -12.69 29.05
N SER A 252 14.58 -13.86 29.65
CA SER A 252 13.61 -14.86 29.19
C SER A 252 12.19 -14.30 29.14
N LEU A 253 11.45 -14.64 28.07
CA LEU A 253 10.03 -14.28 27.94
C LEU A 253 9.12 -15.09 28.87
N ALA A 254 9.64 -16.17 29.47
CA ALA A 254 8.91 -16.98 30.45
C ALA A 254 8.87 -16.34 31.85
N ASN A 255 9.74 -15.37 32.14
CA ASN A 255 9.72 -14.67 33.42
C ASN A 255 8.44 -13.85 33.53
N ASP A 256 7.79 -13.80 34.70
CA ASP A 256 6.51 -13.09 34.93
C ASP A 256 6.65 -11.55 35.09
N GLY A 257 7.76 -10.97 34.61
CA GLY A 257 8.04 -9.53 34.75
C GLY A 257 6.91 -8.66 34.20
N ARG A 258 6.59 -7.59 34.93
CA ARG A 258 5.54 -6.61 34.62
C ARG A 258 6.14 -5.24 34.33
N ILE A 259 5.40 -4.40 33.62
CA ILE A 259 5.84 -3.05 33.28
C ILE A 259 5.88 -2.10 34.49
N ASP A 260 5.21 -2.45 35.60
CA ASP A 260 5.08 -1.66 36.83
C ASP A 260 6.04 -2.08 37.96
N ASP A 261 6.96 -3.03 37.70
CA ASP A 261 7.90 -3.54 38.71
C ASP A 261 9.04 -2.55 39.08
N ASP A 262 9.13 -1.37 38.44
CA ASP A 262 10.09 -0.30 38.76
C ASP A 262 9.35 0.95 39.26
N GLU A 263 9.50 1.26 40.56
CA GLU A 263 8.74 2.29 41.27
C GLU A 263 9.06 3.74 40.85
N MET A 264 10.20 3.99 40.15
CA MET A 264 10.62 5.35 39.81
C MET A 264 10.46 5.73 38.34
N GLN A 265 10.70 4.82 37.37
CA GLN A 265 10.26 4.84 35.96
C GLN A 265 10.72 3.55 35.27
N PRO A 266 9.86 2.82 34.55
CA PRO A 266 10.26 1.54 33.96
C PRO A 266 11.31 1.72 32.86
N GLN A 267 12.46 1.05 33.05
CA GLN A 267 13.53 0.99 32.06
C GLN A 267 13.03 0.40 30.73
N GLU A 268 13.49 0.93 29.59
CA GLU A 268 13.05 0.46 28.26
C GLU A 268 13.20 -1.05 28.06
N ALA A 269 14.21 -1.68 28.69
CA ALA A 269 14.42 -3.12 28.64
C ALA A 269 13.31 -3.90 29.38
N LEU A 270 12.88 -3.44 30.55
CA LEU A 270 11.79 -4.04 31.33
C LEU A 270 10.46 -3.96 30.55
N VAL A 271 10.17 -2.78 29.98
CA VAL A 271 9.01 -2.57 29.12
C VAL A 271 9.03 -3.55 27.95
N ALA A 272 10.17 -3.68 27.27
CA ALA A 272 10.26 -4.55 26.13
C ALA A 272 10.09 -6.02 26.49
N GLN A 273 10.64 -6.46 27.62
CA GLN A 273 10.50 -7.81 28.14
C GLN A 273 9.05 -8.13 28.51
N ALA A 274 8.36 -7.26 29.25
CA ALA A 274 6.97 -7.47 29.65
C ALA A 274 6.04 -7.58 28.43
N VAL A 275 6.24 -6.72 27.42
CA VAL A 275 5.45 -6.73 26.18
C VAL A 275 5.73 -7.96 25.33
N ALA A 276 7.00 -8.36 25.19
CA ALA A 276 7.37 -9.59 24.48
C ALA A 276 6.86 -10.84 25.21
N GLY A 277 6.91 -10.86 26.54
CA GLY A 277 6.35 -11.90 27.39
C GLY A 277 4.84 -12.03 27.21
N ALA A 278 4.11 -10.91 27.14
CA ALA A 278 2.67 -10.92 26.83
C ALA A 278 2.37 -11.54 25.45
N MET A 279 3.12 -11.17 24.41
CA MET A 279 2.97 -11.76 23.07
C MET A 279 3.33 -13.25 23.06
N TRP A 280 4.33 -13.66 23.84
CA TRP A 280 4.71 -15.06 24.00
C TRP A 280 3.64 -15.88 24.73
N ASP A 281 3.05 -15.34 25.81
CA ASP A 281 1.93 -15.97 26.52
C ASP A 281 0.71 -16.11 25.61
N LEU A 282 0.42 -15.09 24.80
CA LEU A 282 -0.62 -15.15 23.77
C LEU A 282 -0.32 -16.24 22.75
N HIS A 283 0.92 -16.34 22.27
CA HIS A 283 1.34 -17.38 21.33
C HIS A 283 1.19 -18.79 21.89
N LYS A 284 1.55 -19.02 23.16
CA LYS A 284 1.30 -20.29 23.83
C LYS A 284 -0.19 -20.63 23.88
N ALA A 285 -1.04 -19.66 24.21
CA ALA A 285 -2.49 -19.87 24.28
C ALA A 285 -3.10 -20.27 22.93
N PHE A 286 -2.44 -19.93 21.81
CA PHE A 286 -2.85 -20.33 20.47
C PHE A 286 -2.46 -21.77 20.10
N HIS A 287 -1.74 -22.52 20.97
CA HIS A 287 -1.34 -23.95 20.98
C HIS A 287 -1.16 -24.71 19.65
N TRP A 288 -2.14 -24.68 18.72
CA TRP A 288 -2.16 -25.37 17.43
C TRP A 288 -2.18 -24.43 16.21
N HIS A 289 -2.24 -23.12 16.43
CA HIS A 289 -2.38 -22.09 15.39
C HIS A 289 -1.34 -20.99 15.56
N GLU A 290 -0.06 -21.36 15.71
CA GLU A 290 1.05 -20.40 15.84
C GLU A 290 1.05 -19.33 14.73
N PHE A 291 0.66 -19.72 13.52
CA PHE A 291 0.50 -18.82 12.38
C PHE A 291 -0.54 -17.71 12.66
N ALA A 292 -1.64 -18.04 13.32
CA ALA A 292 -2.71 -17.07 13.61
C ALA A 292 -2.29 -16.01 14.65
N CYS A 293 -1.48 -16.39 15.65
CA CYS A 293 -0.94 -15.41 16.61
C CYS A 293 0.04 -14.45 15.93
N MET A 294 0.94 -14.97 15.09
CA MET A 294 1.87 -14.14 14.31
C MET A 294 1.11 -13.20 13.36
N GLU A 295 0.07 -13.72 12.70
CA GLU A 295 -0.80 -12.93 11.84
C GLU A 295 -1.50 -11.80 12.61
N LEU A 296 -2.06 -12.10 13.79
CA LEU A 296 -2.68 -11.10 14.66
C LEU A 296 -1.69 -10.00 15.10
N VAL A 297 -0.47 -10.37 15.49
CA VAL A 297 0.59 -9.42 15.86
C VAL A 297 0.97 -8.54 14.67
N VAL A 298 1.12 -9.11 13.47
CA VAL A 298 1.42 -8.34 12.26
C VAL A 298 0.25 -7.43 11.86
N SER A 299 -1.00 -7.88 11.99
CA SER A 299 -2.18 -7.02 11.80
C SER A 299 -2.19 -5.84 12.78
N ALA A 300 -1.86 -6.07 14.05
CA ALA A 300 -1.74 -5.00 15.04
C ALA A 300 -0.63 -4.00 14.70
N LEU A 301 0.48 -4.44 14.09
CA LEU A 301 1.51 -3.53 13.58
C LEU A 301 0.97 -2.63 12.46
N PHE A 302 0.15 -3.15 11.54
CA PHE A 302 -0.49 -2.32 10.52
C PHE A 302 -1.48 -1.31 11.12
N GLU A 303 -2.30 -1.73 12.10
CA GLU A 303 -3.21 -0.84 12.82
C GLU A 303 -2.45 0.26 13.59
N LEU A 304 -1.36 -0.10 14.28
CA LEU A 304 -0.45 0.86 14.91
C LEU A 304 0.14 1.83 13.87
N GLY A 305 0.46 1.31 12.68
CA GLY A 305 0.86 2.04 11.49
C GLY A 305 -0.16 3.11 11.08
N ARG A 306 -1.46 2.79 11.08
CA ARG A 306 -2.56 3.69 10.69
C ARG A 306 -2.80 4.84 11.68
N LEU A 307 -2.35 4.72 12.92
CA LEU A 307 -2.45 5.81 13.90
C LEU A 307 -1.69 7.09 13.48
N SER A 308 -0.82 7.04 12.46
CA SER A 308 -0.14 8.23 11.92
C SER A 308 -0.99 9.09 10.98
N ASP A 309 -2.08 8.53 10.47
CA ASP A 309 -2.82 9.07 9.32
C ASP A 309 -4.25 9.51 9.69
N SER A 310 -4.61 9.41 10.97
CA SER A 310 -5.90 9.89 11.43
C SER A 310 -5.92 11.43 11.42
N PRO A 311 -6.92 12.07 10.82
CA PRO A 311 -7.14 13.51 10.92
C PRO A 311 -7.46 13.96 12.36
N PHE A 312 -7.74 13.00 13.24
CA PHE A 312 -7.92 13.16 14.69
C PHE A 312 -6.62 12.91 15.48
N ALA A 313 -5.51 12.63 14.80
CA ALA A 313 -4.24 12.43 15.47
C ALA A 313 -3.83 13.71 16.20
N PRO A 314 -3.32 13.61 17.44
CA PRO A 314 -2.74 14.74 18.15
C PRO A 314 -1.51 15.28 17.38
N SER A 315 -0.89 16.35 17.90
CA SER A 315 0.35 16.89 17.31
C SER A 315 1.37 15.78 16.99
N ARG A 316 2.32 16.03 16.06
CA ARG A 316 3.37 15.05 15.71
C ARG A 316 4.05 14.40 16.93
N VAL A 317 4.19 15.15 18.02
CA VAL A 317 4.73 14.67 19.30
C VAL A 317 3.78 13.69 19.98
N GLY A 318 2.48 13.98 20.00
CA GLY A 318 1.44 13.09 20.51
C GLY A 318 1.29 11.80 19.72
N THR A 319 1.30 11.85 18.38
CA THR A 319 1.27 10.65 17.53
C THR A 319 2.46 9.73 17.83
N ARG A 320 3.64 10.30 18.03
CA ARG A 320 4.84 9.54 18.39
C ARG A 320 4.68 8.84 19.74
N ALA A 321 4.24 9.57 20.76
CA ALA A 321 4.03 9.03 22.10
C ALA A 321 2.98 7.90 22.11
N ILE A 322 1.89 8.06 21.35
CA ILE A 322 0.87 7.02 21.19
C ILE A 322 1.46 5.78 20.53
N ARG A 323 2.23 5.92 19.45
CA ARG A 323 2.77 4.77 18.71
C ARG A 323 3.87 4.01 19.44
N SER A 324 4.66 4.69 20.26
CA SER A 324 5.68 4.03 21.09
C SER A 324 5.10 3.39 22.36
N SER A 325 3.81 3.57 22.63
CA SER A 325 3.17 3.08 23.85
C SER A 325 2.80 1.61 23.74
N PRO A 326 3.24 0.76 24.70
CA PRO A 326 2.74 -0.61 24.86
C PRO A 326 1.21 -0.70 24.91
N ARG A 327 0.57 0.28 25.56
CA ARG A 327 -0.89 0.32 25.70
C ARG A 327 -1.61 0.53 24.37
N SER A 328 -1.00 1.30 23.46
CA SER A 328 -1.57 1.50 22.13
C SER A 328 -1.42 0.26 21.26
N PHE A 329 -0.29 -0.45 21.37
CA PHE A 329 -0.13 -1.74 20.70
C PHE A 329 -1.15 -2.78 21.20
N ALA A 330 -1.38 -2.84 22.52
CA ALA A 330 -2.42 -3.67 23.10
C ALA A 330 -3.83 -3.32 22.56
N SER A 331 -4.16 -2.03 22.43
CA SER A 331 -5.42 -1.60 21.76
C SER A 331 -5.47 -2.00 20.28
N CYS A 332 -4.35 -1.95 19.57
CA CYS A 332 -4.27 -2.37 18.17
C CYS A 332 -4.49 -3.89 18.01
N LEU A 333 -4.03 -4.71 18.96
CA LEU A 333 -4.32 -6.15 18.99
C LEU A 333 -5.81 -6.43 19.14
N LEU A 334 -6.50 -5.73 20.06
CA LEU A 334 -7.94 -5.87 20.22
C LEU A 334 -8.71 -5.47 18.96
N HIS A 335 -8.31 -4.36 18.34
CA HIS A 335 -8.94 -3.92 17.09
C HIS A 335 -8.67 -4.89 15.94
N ALA A 336 -7.44 -5.39 15.81
CA ALA A 336 -7.09 -6.39 14.80
C ALA A 336 -7.89 -7.69 14.99
N ASP A 337 -8.08 -8.13 16.23
CA ASP A 337 -8.92 -9.29 16.54
C ASP A 337 -10.40 -9.05 16.21
N ASN A 338 -10.94 -7.87 16.54
CA ASN A 338 -12.29 -7.51 16.17
C ASN A 338 -12.52 -7.55 14.65
N VAL A 339 -11.58 -6.99 13.88
CA VAL A 339 -11.66 -6.95 12.41
C VAL A 339 -11.49 -8.34 11.80
N LYS A 340 -10.58 -9.16 12.34
CA LYS A 340 -10.19 -10.45 11.73
C LYS A 340 -11.06 -11.61 12.19
N SER A 341 -11.38 -11.65 13.47
CA SER A 341 -12.01 -12.80 14.15
C SER A 341 -13.33 -12.44 14.83
N GLY A 342 -13.85 -11.22 14.64
CA GLY A 342 -15.08 -10.77 15.30
C GLY A 342 -14.95 -10.63 16.82
N GLY A 343 -13.73 -10.43 17.33
CA GLY A 343 -13.48 -10.24 18.77
C GLY A 343 -13.37 -11.54 19.56
N LEU A 344 -13.18 -12.68 18.88
CA LEU A 344 -13.10 -14.00 19.50
C LEU A 344 -12.03 -14.11 20.60
N TYR A 345 -10.91 -13.40 20.46
CA TYR A 345 -9.78 -13.46 21.38
C TYR A 345 -9.70 -12.26 22.32
N GLU A 346 -10.68 -11.34 22.31
CA GLU A 346 -10.64 -10.10 23.11
C GLU A 346 -10.37 -10.38 24.60
N ARG A 347 -11.14 -11.31 25.19
CA ARG A 347 -10.99 -11.64 26.62
C ARG A 347 -9.58 -12.17 26.94
N LEU A 348 -9.06 -13.05 26.10
CA LEU A 348 -7.73 -13.64 26.26
C LEU A 348 -6.62 -12.58 26.16
N ILE A 349 -6.72 -11.70 25.17
CA ILE A 349 -5.76 -10.60 24.97
C ILE A 349 -5.75 -9.68 26.21
N ARG A 350 -6.93 -9.34 26.73
CA ARG A 350 -7.06 -8.51 27.96
C ARG A 350 -6.40 -9.17 29.16
N GLU A 351 -6.78 -10.40 29.47
CA GLU A 351 -6.26 -11.13 30.63
C GLU A 351 -4.72 -11.26 30.59
N ILE A 352 -4.14 -11.59 29.42
CA ILE A 352 -2.69 -11.76 29.26
C ILE A 352 -1.94 -10.43 29.41
N PHE A 353 -2.40 -9.37 28.75
CA PHE A 353 -1.69 -8.08 28.78
C PHE A 353 -1.82 -7.41 30.15
N GLU A 354 -2.98 -7.50 30.81
CA GLU A 354 -3.19 -6.97 32.16
C GLU A 354 -2.35 -7.72 33.21
N LYS A 355 -2.16 -9.04 33.07
CA LYS A 355 -1.26 -9.82 33.93
C LYS A 355 0.18 -9.27 33.92
N ARG A 356 0.60 -8.68 32.79
CA ARG A 356 1.93 -8.05 32.58
C ARG A 356 1.95 -6.55 32.92
N GLY A 357 0.88 -6.00 33.50
CA GLY A 357 0.74 -4.58 33.84
C GLY A 357 0.45 -3.67 32.63
N ILE A 358 0.13 -4.24 31.46
CA ILE A 358 -0.09 -3.49 30.22
C ILE A 358 -1.58 -3.20 30.06
N GLY A 359 -1.98 -1.97 30.38
CA GLY A 359 -3.35 -1.50 30.11
C GLY A 359 -3.60 -1.15 28.64
N PHE A 360 -4.79 -0.64 28.34
CA PHE A 360 -5.23 -0.26 26.99
C PHE A 360 -5.32 1.26 26.83
N SER A 361 -5.03 1.75 25.62
CA SER A 361 -4.97 3.18 25.32
C SER A 361 -6.30 3.69 24.78
N SER A 362 -7.05 4.47 25.58
CA SER A 362 -8.28 5.12 25.11
C SER A 362 -8.05 6.02 23.90
N PRO A 363 -6.98 6.85 23.83
CA PRO A 363 -6.69 7.64 22.62
C PRO A 363 -6.47 6.77 21.38
N ALA A 364 -5.73 5.66 21.50
CA ALA A 364 -5.54 4.75 20.37
C ALA A 364 -6.85 4.09 19.95
N THR A 365 -7.65 3.61 20.91
CA THR A 365 -8.97 3.02 20.65
C THR A 365 -9.90 4.01 19.94
N SER A 366 -9.98 5.25 20.42
CA SER A 366 -10.77 6.30 19.75
C SER A 366 -10.28 6.59 18.34
N MET A 367 -8.96 6.56 18.08
CA MET A 367 -8.41 6.76 16.73
C MET A 367 -8.64 5.58 15.79
N LEU A 368 -8.67 4.35 16.31
CA LEU A 368 -8.96 3.13 15.55
C LEU A 368 -10.44 3.02 15.20
N LEU A 369 -11.31 3.41 16.13
CA LEU A 369 -12.77 3.48 15.94
C LEU A 369 -13.22 4.74 15.21
N ALA A 370 -12.37 5.77 15.11
CA ALA A 370 -12.68 6.96 14.36
C ALA A 370 -12.86 6.61 12.88
N PRO A 371 -13.86 7.18 12.20
CA PRO A 371 -13.99 7.00 10.77
C PRO A 371 -12.67 7.37 10.09
N SER A 372 -12.28 6.58 9.09
CA SER A 372 -11.00 6.72 8.35
C SER A 372 -10.81 8.09 7.66
N VAL A 373 -11.81 8.97 7.75
CA VAL A 373 -11.84 10.32 7.24
C VAL A 373 -12.48 11.22 8.29
N PRO A 374 -12.00 12.47 8.46
CA PRO A 374 -12.60 13.33 9.44
C PRO A 374 -14.03 13.59 8.94
N PRO A 375 -15.05 13.55 9.81
CA PRO A 375 -16.35 14.06 9.43
C PRO A 375 -16.12 15.45 8.84
N LEU A 376 -16.96 15.82 7.87
CA LEU A 376 -17.08 17.22 7.42
C LEU A 376 -17.05 18.01 8.71
N ALA A 377 -15.97 18.76 8.99
CA ALA A 377 -15.85 19.33 10.32
C ALA A 377 -17.13 20.12 10.54
N HIS A 378 -18.02 19.65 11.40
CA HIS A 378 -19.35 20.27 11.55
C HIS A 378 -19.18 21.73 11.99
N SER A 379 -17.97 22.12 12.43
CA SER A 379 -17.55 23.48 12.70
C SER A 379 -17.26 24.36 11.46
N LEU A 380 -17.09 23.80 10.26
CA LEU A 380 -16.80 24.57 9.03
C LEU A 380 -18.07 25.11 8.38
N SER A 381 -19.17 24.36 8.32
CA SER A 381 -20.44 24.81 7.73
C SER A 381 -21.03 26.02 8.47
N GLY A 382 -20.97 26.01 9.80
CA GLY A 382 -21.43 27.12 10.65
C GLY A 382 -20.49 28.34 10.70
N SER A 383 -19.29 28.27 10.10
CA SER A 383 -18.33 29.38 10.15
C SER A 383 -18.78 30.52 9.23
N LYS A 384 -18.93 31.73 9.80
CA LYS A 384 -19.20 32.96 9.03
C LYS A 384 -18.19 33.17 7.89
N HIS A 385 -16.95 32.68 8.03
CA HIS A 385 -15.94 32.77 6.98
C HIS A 385 -16.27 31.85 5.80
N VAL A 386 -16.63 30.59 6.08
CA VAL A 386 -17.00 29.60 5.06
C VAL A 386 -18.26 30.04 4.34
N GLN A 387 -19.29 30.48 5.07
CA GLN A 387 -20.54 30.98 4.47
C GLN A 387 -20.29 32.16 3.52
N ARG A 388 -19.46 33.13 3.93
CA ARG A 388 -19.04 34.25 3.04
C ARG A 388 -18.28 33.75 1.81
N HIS A 389 -17.43 32.73 1.96
CA HIS A 389 -16.68 32.17 0.83
C HIS A 389 -17.61 31.44 -0.15
N VAL A 390 -18.54 30.63 0.36
CA VAL A 390 -19.56 29.93 -0.44
C VAL A 390 -20.46 30.92 -1.18
N ALA A 391 -20.87 32.02 -0.54
CA ALA A 391 -21.65 33.07 -1.20
C ALA A 391 -20.89 33.67 -2.40
N LYS A 392 -19.59 33.95 -2.25
CA LYS A 392 -18.74 34.43 -3.36
C LYS A 392 -18.58 33.42 -4.49
N ILE A 393 -18.56 32.12 -4.16
CA ILE A 393 -18.52 31.05 -5.18
C ILE A 393 -19.83 31.03 -5.96
N ARG A 394 -20.98 31.09 -5.27
CA ARG A 394 -22.31 31.14 -5.91
C ARG A 394 -22.45 32.34 -6.86
N GLU A 395 -21.95 33.50 -6.46
CA GLU A 395 -21.93 34.70 -7.30
C GLU A 395 -21.04 34.53 -8.54
N LYS A 396 -19.86 33.92 -8.35
CA LYS A 396 -18.84 33.80 -9.41
C LYS A 396 -19.11 32.67 -10.42
N PHE A 397 -19.76 31.59 -9.98
CA PHE A 397 -20.00 30.37 -10.75
C PHE A 397 -21.49 30.03 -10.73
N SER A 398 -22.31 30.96 -11.19
CA SER A 398 -23.78 30.86 -11.17
C SER A 398 -24.33 29.69 -11.99
N GLU A 399 -23.54 29.15 -12.93
CA GLU A 399 -23.89 27.98 -13.72
C GLU A 399 -23.75 26.65 -12.96
N VAL A 400 -22.94 26.62 -11.88
CA VAL A 400 -22.65 25.42 -11.09
C VAL A 400 -23.63 25.34 -9.93
N ILE A 401 -24.23 24.17 -9.71
CA ILE A 401 -25.08 23.92 -8.55
C ILE A 401 -24.18 23.79 -7.32
N ILE A 402 -24.28 24.77 -6.42
CA ILE A 402 -23.55 24.78 -5.15
C ILE A 402 -24.49 24.29 -4.03
N PRO A 403 -24.19 23.17 -3.35
CA PRO A 403 -25.05 22.59 -2.33
C PRO A 403 -25.15 23.47 -1.08
N GLY A 404 -26.31 23.45 -0.42
CA GLY A 404 -26.45 23.84 0.97
C GLY A 404 -25.71 22.86 1.90
N ASP A 405 -25.62 23.18 3.19
CA ASP A 405 -24.89 22.30 4.13
C ASP A 405 -25.59 20.95 4.35
N GLY A 406 -26.92 20.91 4.28
CA GLY A 406 -27.71 19.67 4.39
C GLY A 406 -27.80 18.86 3.09
N ASP A 407 -27.32 19.38 1.97
CA ASP A 407 -27.37 18.69 0.69
C ASP A 407 -26.15 17.76 0.47
N LEU A 408 -25.10 17.87 1.29
CA LEU A 408 -23.92 16.98 1.23
C LEU A 408 -24.14 15.78 2.14
N ILE A 409 -24.25 14.58 1.55
CA ILE A 409 -24.58 13.37 2.29
C ILE A 409 -23.33 12.79 2.93
N ASP A 410 -23.37 12.61 4.25
CA ASP A 410 -22.30 11.97 5.02
C ASP A 410 -22.23 10.45 4.72
N PRO A 411 -21.04 9.82 4.74
CA PRO A 411 -20.88 8.40 4.46
C PRO A 411 -21.79 7.48 5.28
N ASP A 412 -22.05 7.78 6.55
CA ASP A 412 -22.90 6.92 7.40
C ASP A 412 -24.37 7.02 6.98
N GLN A 413 -24.82 8.22 6.62
CA GLN A 413 -26.17 8.44 6.07
C GLN A 413 -26.32 7.79 4.70
N LEU A 414 -25.26 7.84 3.88
CA LEU A 414 -25.22 7.20 2.58
C LEU A 414 -25.29 5.68 2.75
N GLU A 415 -24.51 5.09 3.65
CA GLU A 415 -24.52 3.65 3.95
C GLU A 415 -25.89 3.19 4.45
N GLN A 416 -26.52 3.94 5.36
CA GLN A 416 -27.88 3.65 5.84
C GLN A 416 -28.91 3.66 4.69
N THR A 417 -28.81 4.64 3.79
CA THR A 417 -29.69 4.74 2.62
C THR A 417 -29.46 3.58 1.65
N LEU A 418 -28.20 3.21 1.40
CA LEU A 418 -27.86 2.13 0.47
C LEU A 418 -28.24 0.77 1.04
N SER A 419 -28.26 0.61 2.36
CA SER A 419 -28.64 -0.65 3.03
C SER A 419 -30.12 -0.98 2.88
N SER A 420 -30.98 0.00 2.60
CA SER A 420 -32.40 -0.21 2.29
C SER A 420 -32.69 -0.29 0.78
N SER A 421 -31.67 -0.17 -0.07
CA SER A 421 -31.81 -0.29 -1.52
C SER A 421 -32.07 -1.74 -1.94
N THR A 422 -32.93 -1.93 -2.95
CA THR A 422 -33.17 -3.24 -3.56
C THR A 422 -31.96 -3.76 -4.35
N ARG A 423 -31.06 -2.87 -4.80
CA ARG A 423 -29.77 -3.24 -5.40
C ARG A 423 -28.65 -3.07 -4.38
N SER A 424 -28.10 -4.20 -3.93
CA SER A 424 -26.94 -4.26 -3.05
C SER A 424 -25.60 -4.35 -3.80
N HIS A 425 -25.63 -4.57 -5.11
CA HIS A 425 -24.45 -4.83 -5.92
C HIS A 425 -24.55 -4.23 -7.34
N TYR A 426 -23.41 -3.78 -7.87
CA TYR A 426 -23.24 -3.29 -9.25
C TYR A 426 -22.05 -3.97 -9.93
N HIS A 427 -22.15 -4.20 -11.23
CA HIS A 427 -21.07 -4.79 -12.00
C HIS A 427 -19.98 -3.76 -12.34
N LEU A 428 -20.37 -2.51 -12.62
CA LEU A 428 -19.45 -1.45 -13.05
C LEU A 428 -19.84 -0.10 -12.43
N ALA A 429 -18.87 0.61 -11.85
CA ALA A 429 -18.93 2.05 -11.63
C ALA A 429 -17.96 2.76 -12.58
N ALA A 430 -18.45 3.72 -13.35
CA ALA A 430 -17.65 4.53 -14.26
C ALA A 430 -17.56 5.97 -13.74
N VAL A 431 -16.51 6.27 -12.98
CA VAL A 431 -16.29 7.62 -12.43
C VAL A 431 -15.74 8.56 -13.51
N GLY A 432 -15.92 9.87 -13.32
CA GLY A 432 -15.37 10.90 -14.21
C GLY A 432 -13.85 11.08 -14.20
N ASP A 433 -13.37 12.26 -14.62
CA ASP A 433 -11.94 12.54 -14.73
C ASP A 433 -11.24 12.56 -13.36
N VAL A 434 -10.12 11.83 -13.26
CA VAL A 434 -9.33 11.68 -12.05
C VAL A 434 -7.90 12.17 -12.26
N MET A 435 -7.46 13.07 -11.39
CA MET A 435 -6.08 13.56 -11.33
C MET A 435 -5.68 13.77 -9.87
N THR A 436 -4.98 12.79 -9.29
CA THR A 436 -4.58 12.76 -7.87
C THR A 436 -3.37 13.64 -7.54
N GLY A 437 -2.96 14.52 -8.45
CA GLY A 437 -1.80 15.40 -8.33
C GLY A 437 -2.11 16.76 -7.70
N MET A 438 -1.27 17.75 -8.01
CA MET A 438 -1.44 19.16 -7.61
C MET A 438 -1.79 19.36 -6.12
N ARG A 439 -2.92 19.99 -5.77
CA ARG A 439 -3.27 20.29 -4.38
C ARG A 439 -3.74 19.06 -3.61
N MET A 440 -4.32 18.08 -4.30
CA MET A 440 -4.74 16.80 -3.71
C MET A 440 -3.54 16.04 -3.13
N ARG A 441 -2.34 16.16 -3.72
CA ARG A 441 -1.11 15.57 -3.17
C ARG A 441 -0.84 16.00 -1.71
N HIS A 442 -1.17 17.25 -1.36
CA HIS A 442 -0.96 17.77 -0.02
C HIS A 442 -1.96 17.19 0.98
N ARG A 443 -3.17 16.85 0.51
CA ARG A 443 -4.21 16.17 1.30
C ARG A 443 -3.86 14.72 1.52
N ILE A 444 -3.47 14.00 0.46
CA ILE A 444 -3.00 12.62 0.54
C ILE A 444 -1.81 12.50 1.51
N ARG A 445 -0.83 13.42 1.42
CA ARG A 445 0.32 13.43 2.35
C ARG A 445 -0.03 13.77 3.80
N ARG A 446 -1.16 14.46 4.03
CA ARG A 446 -1.58 14.91 5.36
C ARG A 446 -2.53 13.92 6.03
N PHE A 447 -3.46 13.36 5.28
CA PHE A 447 -4.59 12.57 5.76
C PHE A 447 -4.53 11.11 5.33
N GLY A 448 -3.47 10.70 4.64
CA GLY A 448 -3.29 9.33 4.16
C GLY A 448 -3.96 9.05 2.80
N PRO A 449 -3.69 7.86 2.22
CA PRO A 449 -4.15 7.48 0.89
C PRO A 449 -5.64 7.13 0.81
N ASP A 450 -6.32 6.86 1.93
CA ASP A 450 -7.76 6.57 1.94
C ASP A 450 -8.63 7.83 1.88
N TYR A 451 -8.01 9.00 2.08
CA TYR A 451 -8.71 10.27 2.21
C TYR A 451 -9.56 10.61 0.99
N CYS A 452 -9.00 10.53 -0.22
CA CYS A 452 -9.62 11.12 -1.42
C CYS A 452 -11.03 10.60 -1.70
N PHE A 453 -11.28 9.30 -1.54
CA PHE A 453 -12.52 8.67 -1.98
C PHE A 453 -13.45 8.23 -0.85
N ALA A 454 -13.14 8.56 0.40
CA ALA A 454 -13.91 8.05 1.52
C ALA A 454 -15.39 8.46 1.52
N TRP A 455 -15.70 9.65 1.02
CA TRP A 455 -17.07 10.17 0.96
C TRP A 455 -17.98 9.41 0.00
N VAL A 456 -17.40 8.72 -0.98
CA VAL A 456 -18.09 7.94 -2.01
C VAL A 456 -17.85 6.43 -1.83
N ARG A 457 -17.02 6.04 -0.86
CA ARG A 457 -16.68 4.65 -0.57
C ARG A 457 -17.90 3.75 -0.34
N PRO A 458 -18.98 4.18 0.35
CA PRO A 458 -20.21 3.40 0.45
C PRO A 458 -20.72 2.89 -0.91
N ILE A 459 -20.75 3.75 -1.94
CA ILE A 459 -21.19 3.35 -3.29
C ILE A 459 -20.12 2.49 -3.97
N LEU A 460 -18.86 2.96 -3.98
CA LEU A 460 -17.77 2.27 -4.68
C LEU A 460 -17.58 0.83 -4.18
N SER A 461 -17.69 0.58 -2.87
CA SER A 461 -17.53 -0.75 -2.28
C SER A 461 -18.59 -1.78 -2.71
N ARG A 462 -19.70 -1.34 -3.31
CA ARG A 462 -20.75 -2.19 -3.85
C ARG A 462 -20.53 -2.56 -5.32
N CYS A 463 -19.47 -2.06 -5.93
CA CYS A 463 -19.17 -2.26 -7.34
C CYS A 463 -18.06 -3.30 -7.52
N THR A 464 -18.27 -4.29 -8.38
CA THR A 464 -17.23 -5.27 -8.73
C THR A 464 -16.05 -4.62 -9.45
N LEU A 465 -16.35 -3.76 -10.43
CA LEU A 465 -15.36 -3.04 -11.23
C LEU A 465 -15.57 -1.55 -11.06
N ILE A 466 -14.51 -0.84 -10.65
CA ILE A 466 -14.47 0.62 -10.65
C ILE A 466 -13.43 1.05 -11.68
N THR A 467 -13.85 1.91 -12.61
CA THR A 467 -12.99 2.53 -13.62
C THR A 467 -13.25 4.03 -13.72
N GLY A 468 -12.30 4.76 -14.29
CA GLY A 468 -12.47 6.14 -14.74
C GLY A 468 -11.34 6.55 -15.68
N ASN A 469 -11.23 7.85 -15.92
CA ASN A 469 -10.17 8.42 -16.75
C ASN A 469 -9.03 8.99 -15.90
N GLN A 470 -7.82 8.46 -16.07
CA GLN A 470 -6.61 8.95 -15.42
C GLN A 470 -6.05 10.11 -16.24
N GLU A 471 -6.53 11.31 -15.94
CA GLU A 471 -6.27 12.52 -16.75
C GLU A 471 -4.79 12.92 -16.70
N GLY A 472 -4.14 12.85 -15.52
CA GLY A 472 -2.74 13.26 -15.38
C GLY A 472 -1.77 12.09 -15.49
N PRO A 473 -0.68 12.18 -16.27
CA PRO A 473 0.33 11.13 -16.33
C PRO A 473 1.08 11.01 -15.00
N PHE A 474 1.40 9.77 -14.61
CA PHE A 474 2.33 9.50 -13.52
C PHE A 474 3.76 9.63 -14.03
N SER A 475 4.54 10.47 -13.36
CA SER A 475 5.96 10.64 -13.70
C SER A 475 6.77 11.09 -12.48
N SER A 476 7.88 10.40 -12.24
CA SER A 476 8.89 10.74 -11.24
C SER A 476 10.11 11.42 -11.87
N HIS A 477 10.44 11.07 -13.12
CA HIS A 477 11.69 11.47 -13.77
C HIS A 477 11.50 12.44 -14.93
N SER A 478 10.46 12.26 -15.74
CA SER A 478 10.22 13.11 -16.92
C SER A 478 9.68 14.47 -16.49
N GLU A 479 10.31 15.54 -16.95
CA GLU A 479 9.81 16.89 -16.71
C GLU A 479 8.55 17.16 -17.54
N LYS A 480 7.76 18.14 -17.08
CA LYS A 480 6.63 18.62 -17.85
C LYS A 480 7.14 19.29 -19.10
N ASP A 481 6.44 19.11 -20.22
CA ASP A 481 6.60 20.02 -21.34
C ASP A 481 5.94 21.36 -20.98
N GLU A 482 6.75 22.28 -20.42
CA GLU A 482 6.34 23.64 -20.04
C GLU A 482 6.36 24.61 -21.24
N THR A 483 6.94 24.20 -22.38
CA THR A 483 7.22 25.09 -23.51
C THR A 483 6.03 25.25 -24.47
N THR A 484 5.04 24.35 -24.41
CA THR A 484 3.93 24.31 -25.38
C THR A 484 2.52 24.35 -24.77
N ARG A 485 2.35 24.37 -23.42
CA ARG A 485 1.04 24.12 -22.78
C ARG A 485 0.72 25.06 -21.61
N ASN A 486 -0.47 25.69 -21.66
CA ASN A 486 -1.03 26.48 -20.55
C ASN A 486 -1.46 25.62 -19.34
N TYR A 487 -1.70 24.32 -19.54
CA TYR A 487 -2.06 23.35 -18.49
C TYR A 487 -1.36 22.01 -18.76
N SER A 488 -0.22 21.78 -18.09
CA SER A 488 0.56 20.53 -18.16
C SER A 488 0.59 19.83 -16.79
N TYR A 489 0.30 18.53 -16.77
CA TYR A 489 0.18 17.70 -15.58
C TYR A 489 1.37 16.75 -15.39
N LYS A 490 1.67 16.52 -14.11
CA LYS A 490 2.65 15.53 -13.64
C LYS A 490 2.15 15.08 -12.27
N VAL A 491 1.83 13.81 -12.15
CA VAL A 491 1.33 13.20 -10.93
C VAL A 491 2.43 12.30 -10.36
N ASP A 492 2.66 12.36 -9.05
CA ASP A 492 3.63 11.47 -8.39
C ASP A 492 3.12 10.02 -8.54
N PRO A 493 3.92 9.07 -9.07
CA PRO A 493 3.53 7.67 -9.19
C PRO A 493 2.95 7.06 -7.91
N LYS A 494 3.42 7.51 -6.73
CA LYS A 494 2.91 7.04 -5.44
C LYS A 494 1.43 7.35 -5.22
N SER A 495 0.88 8.33 -5.92
CA SER A 495 -0.55 8.64 -5.84
C SER A 495 -1.44 7.54 -6.44
N ALA A 496 -0.92 6.65 -7.28
CA ALA A 496 -1.69 5.51 -7.81
C ALA A 496 -2.19 4.57 -6.71
N SER A 497 -1.50 4.50 -5.55
CA SER A 497 -1.99 3.71 -4.42
C SER A 497 -3.35 4.17 -3.88
N VAL A 498 -3.67 5.46 -4.04
CA VAL A 498 -4.98 6.04 -3.63
C VAL A 498 -6.11 5.40 -4.43
N LEU A 499 -5.90 5.21 -5.74
CA LEU A 499 -6.88 4.58 -6.63
C LEU A 499 -7.09 3.12 -6.23
N ARG A 500 -6.00 2.34 -6.09
CA ARG A 500 -6.11 0.91 -5.76
C ARG A 500 -6.82 0.69 -4.42
N ARG A 501 -6.50 1.49 -3.40
CA ARG A 501 -7.13 1.38 -2.06
C ARG A 501 -8.62 1.74 -2.07
N ALA A 502 -9.04 2.59 -3.01
CA ALA A 502 -10.45 2.91 -3.23
C ALA A 502 -11.20 1.87 -4.09
N GLY A 503 -10.53 0.79 -4.51
CA GLY A 503 -11.13 -0.30 -5.28
C GLY A 503 -11.04 -0.15 -6.79
N PHE A 504 -10.35 0.87 -7.31
CA PHE A 504 -10.13 1.01 -8.75
C PHE A 504 -9.35 -0.19 -9.27
N ALA A 505 -9.93 -0.89 -10.24
CA ALA A 505 -9.33 -2.06 -10.85
C ALA A 505 -8.81 -1.76 -12.26
N ALA A 506 -9.37 -0.74 -12.93
CA ALA A 506 -8.96 -0.29 -14.26
C ALA A 506 -8.96 1.22 -14.36
N MET A 507 -8.14 1.79 -15.26
CA MET A 507 -8.21 3.20 -15.62
C MET A 507 -7.91 3.38 -17.11
N THR A 508 -8.72 4.16 -17.81
CA THR A 508 -8.35 4.62 -19.16
C THR A 508 -7.26 5.68 -19.03
N VAL A 509 -6.28 5.62 -19.92
CA VAL A 509 -5.26 6.66 -20.09
C VAL A 509 -5.38 7.36 -21.45
N ALA A 510 -6.45 7.07 -22.20
CA ALA A 510 -6.72 7.65 -23.51
C ALA A 510 -7.21 9.10 -23.36
N ASN A 511 -6.30 10.05 -23.26
CA ASN A 511 -6.67 11.46 -23.14
C ASN A 511 -5.60 12.40 -23.73
N ASN A 512 -5.93 13.69 -23.72
CA ASN A 512 -5.10 14.79 -24.22
C ASN A 512 -3.84 15.06 -23.36
N HIS A 513 -3.81 14.59 -22.13
CA HIS A 513 -2.79 14.90 -21.12
C HIS A 513 -1.77 13.78 -20.90
N ILE A 514 -2.02 12.56 -21.40
CA ILE A 514 -1.15 11.40 -21.17
C ILE A 514 0.31 11.60 -21.62
N GLN A 515 0.54 12.50 -22.59
CA GLN A 515 1.89 12.89 -23.05
C GLN A 515 2.38 14.23 -22.49
N ASP A 516 1.81 14.76 -21.40
CA ASP A 516 2.30 15.99 -20.74
C ASP A 516 3.73 15.84 -20.20
N CYS A 517 4.13 14.60 -19.87
CA CYS A 517 5.49 14.20 -19.49
C CYS A 517 6.22 13.45 -20.63
N GLY A 518 5.83 13.71 -21.88
CA GLY A 518 6.36 13.02 -23.05
C GLY A 518 5.98 11.54 -23.14
N ARG A 519 6.53 10.85 -24.13
CA ARG A 519 6.27 9.42 -24.40
C ARG A 519 6.83 8.49 -23.31
N GLU A 520 7.94 8.87 -22.66
CA GLU A 520 8.43 8.18 -21.47
C GLU A 520 7.46 8.27 -20.30
N GLY A 521 6.78 9.41 -20.12
CA GLY A 521 5.72 9.57 -19.14
C GLY A 521 4.51 8.65 -19.39
N VAL A 522 4.22 8.32 -20.65
CA VAL A 522 3.19 7.31 -20.98
C VAL A 522 3.62 5.94 -20.45
N ILE A 523 4.84 5.51 -20.77
CA ILE A 523 5.39 4.22 -20.30
C ILE A 523 5.41 4.15 -18.78
N GLU A 524 5.87 5.21 -18.12
CA GLU A 524 5.89 5.28 -16.65
C GLU A 524 4.47 5.21 -16.07
N THR A 525 3.49 5.86 -16.70
CA THR A 525 2.08 5.79 -16.29
C THR A 525 1.53 4.37 -16.38
N LEU A 526 1.77 3.69 -17.51
CA LEU A 526 1.34 2.29 -17.69
C LEU A 526 1.98 1.38 -16.64
N ASN A 527 3.30 1.48 -16.46
CA ASN A 527 4.05 0.70 -15.46
C ASN A 527 3.55 0.99 -14.04
N THR A 528 3.27 2.25 -13.71
CA THR A 528 2.79 2.64 -12.37
C THR A 528 1.43 2.02 -12.07
N LEU A 529 0.49 2.08 -13.02
CA LEU A 529 -0.82 1.46 -12.86
C LEU A 529 -0.70 -0.06 -12.70
N GLU A 530 0.09 -0.71 -13.56
CA GLU A 530 0.36 -2.17 -13.50
C GLU A 530 0.98 -2.59 -12.15
N GLN A 531 1.98 -1.85 -11.66
CA GLN A 531 2.63 -2.09 -10.35
C GLN A 531 1.68 -1.95 -9.17
N HIS A 532 0.62 -1.15 -9.31
CA HIS A 532 -0.41 -0.96 -8.31
C HIS A 532 -1.64 -1.86 -8.52
N HIS A 533 -1.54 -2.87 -9.40
CA HIS A 533 -2.63 -3.80 -9.72
C HIS A 533 -3.88 -3.08 -10.25
N ILE A 534 -3.68 -2.04 -11.05
CA ILE A 534 -4.72 -1.33 -11.80
C ILE A 534 -4.42 -1.56 -13.28
N ARG A 535 -5.37 -2.09 -14.04
CA ARG A 535 -5.19 -2.34 -15.47
C ARG A 535 -5.29 -1.03 -16.24
N PRO A 536 -4.23 -0.54 -16.90
CA PRO A 536 -4.38 0.53 -17.87
C PRO A 536 -5.04 -0.01 -19.14
N TYR A 537 -5.83 0.83 -19.80
CA TYR A 537 -6.35 0.57 -21.15
C TYR A 537 -6.54 1.89 -21.92
N GLY A 538 -6.79 1.79 -23.23
CA GLY A 538 -6.91 2.94 -24.12
C GLY A 538 -5.60 3.71 -24.36
N GLY A 539 -4.48 3.18 -23.87
CA GLY A 539 -3.14 3.64 -24.22
C GLY A 539 -2.14 2.53 -23.99
N GLY A 540 -1.03 2.58 -24.71
CA GLY A 540 -0.12 1.46 -24.79
C GLY A 540 1.28 1.86 -25.20
N ARG A 541 2.17 0.86 -25.17
CA ARG A 541 3.59 1.01 -25.55
C ARG A 541 3.77 1.21 -27.06
N ASN A 542 2.75 0.86 -27.83
CA ASN A 542 2.59 1.03 -29.27
C ASN A 542 1.09 1.00 -29.63
N GLN A 543 0.77 1.16 -30.91
CA GLN A 543 -0.61 1.16 -31.42
C GLN A 543 -1.37 -0.12 -31.06
N ASN A 544 -0.78 -1.31 -31.23
CA ASN A 544 -1.47 -2.56 -30.92
C ASN A 544 -1.81 -2.65 -29.42
N GLY A 545 -0.85 -2.36 -28.54
CA GLY A 545 -1.06 -2.38 -27.10
C GLY A 545 -2.00 -1.28 -26.61
N ALA A 546 -2.10 -0.15 -27.32
CA ALA A 546 -3.06 0.91 -26.96
C ALA A 546 -4.51 0.46 -27.17
N HIS A 547 -4.72 -0.35 -28.19
CA HIS A 547 -6.01 -0.92 -28.58
C HIS A 547 -6.29 -2.29 -27.91
N ASP A 548 -5.47 -2.70 -26.93
CA ASP A 548 -5.77 -3.89 -26.14
C ASP A 548 -6.85 -3.59 -25.08
N PRO A 549 -7.87 -4.46 -24.96
CA PRO A 549 -8.91 -4.28 -23.98
C PRO A 549 -8.42 -4.64 -22.57
N ALA A 550 -9.04 -4.03 -21.57
CA ALA A 550 -9.00 -4.56 -20.21
C ALA A 550 -10.23 -5.43 -19.98
N ILE A 551 -10.01 -6.70 -19.65
CA ILE A 551 -11.08 -7.66 -19.37
C ILE A 551 -11.08 -7.94 -17.87
N PHE A 552 -12.26 -7.88 -17.26
CA PHE A 552 -12.46 -8.17 -15.85
C PHE A 552 -13.49 -9.26 -15.68
N ASP A 553 -13.09 -10.31 -14.98
CA ASP A 553 -13.96 -11.37 -14.50
C ASP A 553 -14.69 -10.87 -13.25
N GLY A 554 -15.98 -10.56 -13.40
CA GLY A 554 -16.87 -10.33 -12.26
C GLY A 554 -17.41 -11.64 -11.70
N THR A 555 -18.23 -11.54 -10.65
CA THR A 555 -18.78 -12.71 -9.95
C THR A 555 -19.65 -13.57 -10.86
N ASP A 556 -20.44 -12.92 -11.73
CA ASP A 556 -21.47 -13.53 -12.57
C ASP A 556 -21.36 -13.15 -14.06
N ILE A 557 -20.66 -12.06 -14.38
CA ILE A 557 -20.40 -11.64 -15.76
C ILE A 557 -18.96 -11.17 -15.96
N ARG A 558 -18.49 -11.24 -17.20
CA ARG A 558 -17.23 -10.68 -17.64
C ARG A 558 -17.45 -9.37 -18.41
N VAL A 559 -16.76 -8.32 -17.98
CA VAL A 559 -16.84 -6.99 -18.60
C VAL A 559 -15.54 -6.66 -19.32
N GLY A 560 -15.64 -6.31 -20.60
CA GLY A 560 -14.55 -5.78 -21.41
C GLY A 560 -14.59 -4.26 -21.49
N LEU A 561 -13.43 -3.62 -21.37
CA LEU A 561 -13.24 -2.18 -21.41
C LEU A 561 -12.36 -1.79 -22.60
N LEU A 562 -12.78 -0.80 -23.38
CA LEU A 562 -12.00 -0.15 -24.43
C LEU A 562 -11.96 1.36 -24.19
N GLY A 563 -10.83 2.00 -24.48
CA GLY A 563 -10.62 3.42 -24.23
C GLY A 563 -10.12 4.14 -25.48
N TYR A 564 -10.66 5.31 -25.81
CA TYR A 564 -10.22 6.08 -27.00
C TYR A 564 -10.08 7.58 -26.73
N TYR A 565 -9.17 8.21 -27.46
CA TYR A 565 -9.06 9.66 -27.56
C TYR A 565 -9.21 10.10 -29.01
N TRP A 566 -10.15 11.03 -29.24
CA TRP A 566 -10.53 11.46 -30.60
C TRP A 566 -9.41 12.17 -31.37
N ASN A 567 -8.53 12.88 -30.67
CA ASN A 567 -7.51 13.70 -31.30
C ASN A 567 -6.19 12.93 -31.45
N ARG A 568 -5.54 13.08 -32.61
CA ARG A 568 -4.28 12.39 -32.91
C ARG A 568 -3.08 12.89 -32.08
N ARG A 569 -3.23 13.99 -31.33
CA ARG A 569 -2.18 14.66 -30.58
C ARG A 569 -1.36 13.72 -29.68
N THR A 570 -2.02 12.79 -28.98
CA THR A 570 -1.37 11.86 -28.06
C THR A 570 -1.38 10.42 -28.57
N ALA A 571 -1.65 10.21 -29.86
CA ALA A 571 -1.81 8.89 -30.44
C ALA A 571 -0.56 8.00 -30.27
N ALA A 572 -0.82 6.72 -30.02
CA ALA A 572 0.17 5.68 -30.21
C ALA A 572 0.41 5.48 -31.71
N HIS A 573 1.64 5.10 -32.06
CA HIS A 573 2.02 4.67 -33.41
C HIS A 573 2.64 3.27 -33.35
N ALA A 574 3.03 2.74 -34.51
CA ALA A 574 3.59 1.39 -34.64
C ALA A 574 4.62 1.04 -33.55
N ASP A 575 5.54 1.98 -33.24
CA ASP A 575 6.60 1.78 -32.25
C ASP A 575 6.67 2.90 -31.19
N LEU A 576 5.61 3.70 -31.05
CA LEU A 576 5.60 4.85 -30.14
C LEU A 576 4.41 4.81 -29.18
N PRO A 577 4.62 5.04 -27.88
CA PRO A 577 3.57 4.92 -26.87
C PRO A 577 2.62 6.11 -26.89
N GLY A 578 1.33 5.86 -26.64
CA GLY A 578 0.29 6.89 -26.62
C GLY A 578 -1.11 6.32 -26.46
N SER A 579 -2.12 7.16 -26.71
CA SER A 579 -3.54 6.82 -26.68
C SER A 579 -3.99 6.03 -27.90
N ALA A 580 -4.98 5.15 -27.73
CA ALA A 580 -5.72 4.55 -28.81
C ALA A 580 -6.61 5.59 -29.50
N GLN A 581 -6.75 5.44 -30.82
CA GLN A 581 -7.54 6.35 -31.66
C GLN A 581 -8.91 5.74 -31.97
N ASP A 582 -9.92 6.57 -32.10
CA ASP A 582 -11.29 6.19 -32.45
C ASP A 582 -11.52 6.05 -33.97
N LEU A 583 -10.52 5.61 -34.74
CA LEU A 583 -10.68 5.38 -36.18
C LEU A 583 -11.63 4.20 -36.40
N ALA A 584 -12.65 4.37 -37.25
CA ALA A 584 -13.73 3.39 -37.45
C ALA A 584 -13.23 1.96 -37.68
N GLU A 585 -12.23 1.77 -38.56
CA GLU A 585 -11.65 0.45 -38.86
C GLU A 585 -10.96 -0.19 -37.64
N LEU A 586 -10.29 0.61 -36.80
CA LEU A 586 -9.62 0.11 -35.58
C LEU A 586 -10.66 -0.25 -34.52
N VAL A 587 -11.67 0.59 -34.36
CA VAL A 587 -12.78 0.40 -33.42
C VAL A 587 -13.58 -0.86 -33.77
N GLU A 588 -13.91 -1.05 -35.04
CA GLU A 588 -14.60 -2.24 -35.54
C GLU A 588 -13.78 -3.51 -35.26
N ARG A 589 -12.49 -3.49 -35.58
CA ARG A 589 -11.55 -4.58 -35.27
C ARG A 589 -11.54 -4.91 -33.77
N ASP A 590 -11.44 -3.89 -32.92
CA ASP A 590 -11.29 -4.08 -31.48
C ASP A 590 -12.56 -4.63 -30.84
N LEU A 591 -13.72 -4.09 -31.21
CA LEU A 591 -15.02 -4.56 -30.74
C LEU A 591 -15.30 -5.99 -31.23
N ALA A 592 -15.05 -6.28 -32.51
CA ALA A 592 -15.23 -7.62 -33.07
C ALA A 592 -14.34 -8.67 -32.37
N ARG A 593 -13.09 -8.31 -32.06
CA ARG A 593 -12.16 -9.18 -31.32
C ARG A 593 -12.57 -9.38 -29.86
N LEU A 594 -13.08 -8.35 -29.21
CA LEU A 594 -13.45 -8.39 -27.79
C LEU A 594 -14.77 -9.12 -27.56
N ARG A 595 -15.74 -8.98 -28.47
CA ARG A 595 -17.10 -9.50 -28.31
C ARG A 595 -17.20 -10.97 -27.90
N PRO A 596 -16.48 -11.94 -28.51
CA PRO A 596 -16.60 -13.35 -28.13
C PRO A 596 -15.95 -13.68 -26.78
N LEU A 597 -15.20 -12.75 -26.17
CA LEU A 597 -14.44 -13.00 -24.95
C LEU A 597 -15.16 -12.56 -23.69
N VAL A 598 -16.21 -11.74 -23.79
CA VAL A 598 -16.87 -11.04 -22.67
C VAL A 598 -18.38 -11.01 -22.82
N ASP A 599 -19.10 -10.85 -21.71
CA ASP A 599 -20.57 -10.72 -21.69
C ASP A 599 -21.02 -9.30 -21.98
N ARG A 600 -20.25 -8.30 -21.54
CA ARG A 600 -20.55 -6.87 -21.75
C ARG A 600 -19.32 -6.09 -22.16
N ILE A 601 -19.50 -5.11 -23.06
CA ILE A 601 -18.45 -4.16 -23.47
C ILE A 601 -18.84 -2.74 -23.07
N ALA A 602 -17.99 -2.07 -22.29
CA ALA A 602 -18.10 -0.64 -22.04
C ALA A 602 -16.96 0.10 -22.75
N VAL A 603 -17.29 1.21 -23.43
CA VAL A 603 -16.33 2.04 -24.15
C VAL A 603 -16.21 3.39 -23.45
N MET A 604 -14.99 3.75 -23.05
CA MET A 604 -14.67 5.02 -22.39
C MET A 604 -14.00 5.94 -23.41
N VAL A 605 -14.53 7.14 -23.59
CA VAL A 605 -14.07 8.03 -24.67
C VAL A 605 -13.81 9.42 -24.15
N HIS A 606 -12.66 9.96 -24.49
CA HIS A 606 -12.28 11.33 -24.15
C HIS A 606 -12.46 12.21 -25.38
N TRP A 607 -13.46 13.11 -25.37
CA TRP A 607 -13.93 13.81 -26.59
C TRP A 607 -14.58 15.18 -26.36
N GLY A 608 -15.09 15.80 -27.42
CA GLY A 608 -15.85 17.04 -27.31
C GLY A 608 -15.01 18.25 -26.87
N VAL A 609 -15.71 19.28 -26.40
CA VAL A 609 -15.12 20.59 -26.07
C VAL A 609 -15.29 20.90 -24.58
N PRO A 610 -14.22 21.31 -23.86
CA PRO A 610 -14.31 21.69 -22.46
C PRO A 610 -15.43 22.71 -22.19
N TYR A 611 -16.23 22.41 -21.16
CA TYR A 611 -17.34 23.24 -20.66
C TYR A 611 -18.49 23.49 -21.65
N GLN A 612 -18.64 22.67 -22.70
CA GLN A 612 -19.84 22.66 -23.54
C GLN A 612 -20.84 21.62 -23.04
N ARG A 613 -22.10 22.04 -22.80
CA ARG A 613 -23.16 21.16 -22.26
C ARG A 613 -23.80 20.24 -23.29
N GLN A 614 -23.68 20.57 -24.58
CA GLN A 614 -24.18 19.74 -25.66
C GLN A 614 -22.99 19.05 -26.35
N PRO A 615 -23.07 17.74 -26.63
CA PRO A 615 -22.08 17.06 -27.43
C PRO A 615 -22.16 17.55 -28.87
N THR A 616 -21.04 17.48 -29.59
CA THR A 616 -21.03 17.79 -31.02
C THR A 616 -21.76 16.71 -31.81
N GLU A 617 -22.19 17.02 -33.03
CA GLU A 617 -22.79 16.01 -33.92
C GLU A 617 -21.81 14.85 -34.20
N GLU A 618 -20.52 15.16 -34.34
CA GLU A 618 -19.46 14.15 -34.50
C GLU A 618 -19.37 13.21 -33.28
N ASP A 619 -19.41 13.75 -32.05
CA ASP A 619 -19.40 12.94 -30.83
C ASP A 619 -20.63 12.01 -30.77
N ARG A 620 -21.81 12.51 -31.20
CA ARG A 620 -23.04 11.70 -31.30
C ARG A 620 -22.91 10.57 -32.31
N MET A 621 -22.45 10.88 -33.53
CA MET A 621 -22.25 9.87 -34.57
C MET A 621 -21.25 8.79 -34.14
N LYS A 622 -20.16 9.17 -33.48
CA LYS A 622 -19.16 8.23 -32.96
C LYS A 622 -19.72 7.35 -31.84
N ALA A 623 -20.46 7.93 -30.90
CA ALA A 623 -21.08 7.17 -29.83
C ALA A 623 -22.08 6.13 -30.36
N GLN A 624 -22.91 6.51 -31.33
CA GLN A 624 -23.84 5.60 -32.01
C GLN A 624 -23.09 4.51 -32.79
N LEU A 625 -22.00 4.85 -33.48
CA LEU A 625 -21.14 3.87 -34.16
C LEU A 625 -20.58 2.82 -33.18
N PHE A 626 -20.14 3.21 -31.98
CA PHE A 626 -19.66 2.24 -30.98
C PHE A 626 -20.75 1.24 -30.57
N ILE A 627 -21.99 1.71 -30.37
CA ILE A 627 -23.12 0.84 -30.09
C ILE A 627 -23.44 -0.06 -31.29
N ASP A 628 -23.41 0.47 -32.51
CA ASP A 628 -23.66 -0.29 -33.75
C ASP A 628 -22.63 -1.41 -33.97
N LEU A 629 -21.39 -1.19 -33.53
CA LEU A 629 -20.31 -2.17 -33.57
C LEU A 629 -20.29 -3.13 -32.37
N GLY A 630 -21.27 -3.05 -31.46
CA GLY A 630 -21.50 -4.04 -30.42
C GLY A 630 -21.10 -3.64 -29.00
N ALA A 631 -20.84 -2.35 -28.73
CA ALA A 631 -20.70 -1.85 -27.36
C ALA A 631 -22.05 -1.91 -26.60
N ASP A 632 -22.00 -2.28 -25.32
CA ASP A 632 -23.18 -2.31 -24.45
C ASP A 632 -23.39 -0.98 -23.70
N ALA A 633 -22.35 -0.16 -23.57
CA ALA A 633 -22.42 1.18 -22.99
C ALA A 633 -21.27 2.07 -23.52
N VAL A 634 -21.53 3.37 -23.66
CA VAL A 634 -20.51 4.37 -23.99
C VAL A 634 -20.48 5.45 -22.91
N ILE A 635 -19.29 5.75 -22.39
CA ILE A 635 -19.07 6.71 -21.30
C ILE A 635 -18.04 7.76 -21.73
N GLY A 636 -18.48 9.00 -21.83
CA GLY A 636 -17.69 10.14 -22.26
C GLY A 636 -17.01 10.90 -21.10
N HIS A 637 -15.86 11.46 -21.42
CA HIS A 637 -14.96 12.25 -20.58
C HIS A 637 -14.48 13.49 -21.35
N HIS A 638 -13.79 14.43 -20.67
CA HIS A 638 -13.18 15.68 -21.18
C HIS A 638 -13.98 16.99 -21.08
N PRO A 639 -15.30 17.06 -21.35
CA PRO A 639 -16.02 18.32 -21.20
C PRO A 639 -15.97 18.90 -19.79
N HIS A 640 -15.58 18.08 -18.79
CA HIS A 640 -15.45 18.44 -17.37
C HIS A 640 -16.76 18.85 -16.68
N ILE A 641 -17.88 18.83 -17.43
CA ILE A 641 -19.24 19.11 -16.97
C ILE A 641 -20.19 18.03 -17.48
N LEU A 642 -21.43 18.03 -17.00
CA LEU A 642 -22.45 17.09 -17.44
C LEU A 642 -22.89 17.38 -18.87
N GLN A 643 -22.99 16.31 -19.66
CA GLN A 643 -23.66 16.29 -20.96
C GLN A 643 -24.80 15.25 -20.92
N PRO A 644 -25.68 15.22 -21.94
CA PRO A 644 -26.86 14.35 -21.95
C PRO A 644 -26.53 12.86 -21.78
N VAL A 645 -27.54 12.12 -21.34
CA VAL A 645 -27.62 10.67 -21.47
C VAL A 645 -28.60 10.36 -22.60
N GLU A 646 -28.19 9.51 -23.54
CA GLU A 646 -29.00 9.04 -24.65
C GLU A 646 -29.17 7.52 -24.54
N ILE A 647 -30.35 7.02 -24.89
CA ILE A 647 -30.58 5.59 -25.07
C ILE A 647 -30.68 5.33 -26.57
N TYR A 648 -29.67 4.69 -27.12
CA TYR A 648 -29.59 4.35 -28.54
C TYR A 648 -29.58 2.83 -28.69
N LYS A 649 -30.52 2.28 -29.46
CA LYS A 649 -30.71 0.83 -29.66
C LYS A 649 -30.69 0.03 -28.34
N ALA A 650 -31.41 0.52 -27.34
CA ALA A 650 -31.49 -0.05 -25.99
C ALA A 650 -30.16 -0.10 -25.22
N ARG A 651 -29.21 0.78 -25.54
CA ARG A 651 -27.93 0.93 -24.85
C ARG A 651 -27.72 2.37 -24.38
N PRO A 652 -27.18 2.57 -23.15
CA PRO A 652 -26.91 3.91 -22.64
C PRO A 652 -25.63 4.50 -23.25
N ILE A 653 -25.72 5.76 -23.64
CA ILE A 653 -24.61 6.64 -24.02
C ILE A 653 -24.62 7.80 -23.03
N LEU A 654 -23.57 7.96 -22.25
CA LEU A 654 -23.37 9.11 -21.35
C LEU A 654 -22.31 10.00 -21.99
N TYR A 655 -22.69 11.14 -22.57
CA TYR A 655 -21.75 11.95 -23.35
C TYR A 655 -20.65 12.61 -22.51
N SER A 656 -20.91 12.89 -21.23
CA SER A 656 -19.89 13.32 -20.28
C SER A 656 -20.38 13.10 -18.86
N VAL A 657 -19.63 12.32 -18.09
CA VAL A 657 -19.86 12.12 -16.65
C VAL A 657 -19.19 13.21 -15.79
N GLY A 658 -18.40 14.09 -16.41
CA GLY A 658 -17.71 15.19 -15.75
C GLY A 658 -16.43 14.80 -15.02
N ASN A 659 -16.02 15.61 -14.04
CA ASN A 659 -14.85 15.32 -13.20
C ASN A 659 -15.23 14.39 -12.05
N PHE A 660 -14.28 13.74 -11.37
CA PHE A 660 -14.57 13.02 -10.12
C PHE A 660 -13.64 13.44 -8.99
N ALA A 661 -12.35 13.17 -9.11
CA ALA A 661 -11.36 13.54 -8.11
C ALA A 661 -10.21 14.27 -8.80
N PHE A 662 -10.23 15.59 -8.75
CA PHE A 662 -9.29 16.42 -9.52
C PHE A 662 -8.47 17.32 -8.60
N GLY A 663 -7.14 17.24 -8.63
CA GLY A 663 -6.27 17.97 -7.73
C GLY A 663 -6.10 19.47 -8.03
N SER A 664 -6.66 19.95 -9.13
CA SER A 664 -6.66 21.36 -9.49
C SER A 664 -7.77 22.10 -8.74
N GLY A 665 -7.77 23.44 -8.76
CA GLY A 665 -8.85 24.24 -8.16
C GLY A 665 -10.18 24.20 -8.92
N ASN A 666 -10.38 23.17 -9.75
CA ASN A 666 -11.47 22.91 -10.68
C ASN A 666 -12.75 23.69 -10.34
N SER A 667 -12.93 24.82 -11.02
CA SER A 667 -13.92 25.81 -10.59
C SER A 667 -15.23 25.77 -11.34
N LYS A 668 -15.34 24.90 -12.34
CA LYS A 668 -16.54 24.71 -13.16
C LYS A 668 -16.92 23.24 -13.30
N GLY A 669 -16.20 22.35 -12.62
CA GLY A 669 -16.42 20.92 -12.73
C GLY A 669 -17.79 20.52 -12.19
N GLU A 670 -18.51 19.71 -12.96
CA GLU A 670 -19.70 18.98 -12.51
C GLU A 670 -19.40 17.48 -12.57
N SER A 671 -20.23 16.67 -11.92
CA SER A 671 -19.99 15.24 -11.82
C SER A 671 -21.26 14.44 -11.54
N ILE A 672 -21.32 13.26 -12.16
CA ILE A 672 -22.22 12.18 -11.79
C ILE A 672 -21.41 10.89 -11.61
N LEU A 673 -21.93 9.98 -10.80
CA LEU A 673 -21.41 8.63 -10.61
C LEU A 673 -22.44 7.61 -11.13
N PRO A 674 -22.31 7.16 -12.39
CA PRO A 674 -23.11 6.08 -12.94
C PRO A 674 -22.64 4.70 -12.44
N CYS A 675 -23.56 3.92 -11.90
CA CYS A 675 -23.37 2.53 -11.47
C CYS A 675 -24.27 1.61 -12.29
N PHE A 676 -23.66 0.67 -13.01
CA PHE A 676 -24.32 -0.23 -13.95
C PHE A 676 -24.54 -1.60 -13.32
N TYR A 677 -25.74 -2.11 -13.48
CA TYR A 677 -26.07 -3.51 -13.27
C TYR A 677 -26.55 -4.09 -14.62
N PHE A 678 -25.79 -5.06 -15.13
CA PHE A 678 -26.08 -5.70 -16.41
C PHE A 678 -26.87 -6.99 -16.14
N GLY A 679 -28.19 -6.89 -16.14
CA GLY A 679 -29.07 -8.05 -15.98
C GLY A 679 -29.19 -8.88 -17.27
N ALA A 680 -29.85 -10.04 -17.14
CA ALA A 680 -30.06 -10.97 -18.25
C ALA A 680 -30.89 -10.37 -19.41
N GLY A 681 -31.87 -9.52 -19.10
CA GLY A 681 -32.77 -8.91 -20.08
C GLY A 681 -32.82 -7.38 -20.03
N GLN A 682 -32.00 -6.72 -19.21
CA GLN A 682 -32.03 -5.26 -19.07
C GLN A 682 -30.68 -4.73 -18.58
N ILE A 683 -30.41 -3.46 -18.85
CA ILE A 683 -29.34 -2.69 -18.21
C ILE A 683 -29.98 -1.72 -17.23
N ASP A 684 -29.67 -1.89 -15.95
CA ASP A 684 -30.04 -0.95 -14.92
C ASP A 684 -28.90 0.03 -14.64
N LEU A 685 -29.24 1.30 -14.45
CA LEU A 685 -28.29 2.36 -14.21
C LEU A 685 -28.77 3.25 -13.06
N ASP A 686 -27.98 3.28 -11.98
CA ASP A 686 -28.18 4.19 -10.85
C ASP A 686 -27.17 5.35 -11.01
N ILE A 687 -27.66 6.58 -11.17
CA ILE A 687 -26.84 7.78 -11.37
C ILE A 687 -26.92 8.66 -10.13
N TYR A 688 -25.80 8.77 -9.42
CA TYR A 688 -25.68 9.62 -8.23
C TYR A 688 -25.09 10.99 -8.60
N PRO A 689 -25.69 12.12 -8.21
CA PRO A 689 -25.09 13.43 -8.41
C PRO A 689 -23.93 13.66 -7.44
N VAL A 690 -22.80 14.15 -7.95
CA VAL A 690 -21.56 14.29 -7.19
C VAL A 690 -21.07 15.73 -7.21
N TYR A 691 -20.73 16.25 -6.03
CA TYR A 691 -20.11 17.57 -5.88
C TYR A 691 -18.59 17.48 -6.01
N VAL A 692 -18.00 18.33 -6.87
CA VAL A 692 -16.55 18.32 -7.19
C VAL A 692 -15.92 19.72 -7.31
N GLN A 693 -16.61 20.76 -6.84
CA GLN A 693 -16.13 22.15 -6.81
C GLN A 693 -15.06 22.40 -5.74
N ASN A 694 -13.78 22.32 -6.12
CA ASN A 694 -12.65 22.43 -5.19
C ASN A 694 -12.38 23.82 -4.62
N ARG A 695 -13.07 24.87 -5.10
CA ARG A 695 -13.02 26.19 -4.45
C ARG A 695 -13.83 26.22 -3.17
N ASP A 696 -14.83 25.36 -3.05
CA ASP A 696 -15.62 25.25 -1.85
C ASP A 696 -14.79 24.55 -0.75
N PRO A 697 -14.49 25.24 0.37
CA PRO A 697 -13.68 24.66 1.43
C PRO A 697 -14.34 23.45 2.09
N ARG A 698 -15.67 23.26 1.91
CA ARG A 698 -16.39 22.09 2.42
C ARG A 698 -16.06 20.81 1.63
N LEU A 699 -15.65 20.93 0.37
CA LEU A 699 -15.32 19.76 -0.45
C LEU A 699 -13.95 19.18 -0.08
N ASP A 700 -12.97 20.06 0.13
CA ASP A 700 -11.57 19.74 0.44
C ASP A 700 -10.94 18.63 -0.43
N TYR A 701 -11.24 18.64 -1.73
CA TYR A 701 -10.73 17.65 -2.70
C TYR A 701 -11.22 16.21 -2.48
N GLN A 702 -12.42 16.03 -1.93
CA GLN A 702 -13.09 14.72 -1.86
C GLN A 702 -14.40 14.81 -2.65
N PRO A 703 -14.67 13.98 -3.68
CA PRO A 703 -16.01 13.90 -4.26
C PRO A 703 -17.04 13.55 -3.19
N LYS A 704 -18.20 14.20 -3.20
CA LYS A 704 -19.28 13.97 -2.22
C LYS A 704 -20.61 13.81 -2.92
N ILE A 705 -21.43 12.87 -2.45
CA ILE A 705 -22.78 12.71 -2.99
C ILE A 705 -23.66 13.88 -2.57
N MET A 706 -24.43 14.41 -3.52
CA MET A 706 -25.45 15.42 -3.27
C MET A 706 -26.82 14.76 -3.09
N GLY A 707 -27.59 15.20 -2.10
CA GLY A 707 -29.02 14.94 -1.97
C GLY A 707 -29.79 16.25 -1.84
N GLY A 708 -31.01 16.18 -1.31
CA GLY A 708 -31.83 17.37 -1.05
C GLY A 708 -32.07 18.20 -2.31
N ALA A 709 -32.06 19.53 -2.15
CA ALA A 709 -32.38 20.43 -3.25
C ALA A 709 -31.29 20.44 -4.34
N ALA A 710 -30.02 20.35 -3.95
CA ALA A 710 -28.91 20.39 -4.90
C ALA A 710 -28.78 19.09 -5.71
N GLY A 711 -28.97 17.94 -5.06
CA GLY A 711 -29.02 16.65 -5.74
C GLY A 711 -30.18 16.60 -6.73
N ARG A 712 -31.39 17.02 -6.30
CA ARG A 712 -32.56 17.09 -7.19
C ARG A 712 -32.34 18.01 -8.38
N ALA A 713 -31.82 19.22 -8.16
CA ALA A 713 -31.53 20.17 -9.24
C ALA A 713 -30.48 19.64 -10.24
N THR A 714 -29.53 18.81 -9.79
CA THR A 714 -28.53 18.19 -10.66
C THR A 714 -29.17 17.11 -11.53
N ILE A 715 -30.08 16.31 -10.96
CA ILE A 715 -30.84 15.29 -11.68
C ILE A 715 -31.80 15.94 -12.68
N ASP A 716 -32.57 16.96 -12.27
CA ASP A 716 -33.48 17.67 -13.17
C ASP A 716 -32.71 18.29 -14.35
N ARG A 717 -31.54 18.90 -14.09
CA ARG A 717 -30.64 19.38 -15.16
C ARG A 717 -30.21 18.27 -16.10
N LEU A 718 -29.87 17.08 -15.59
CA LEU A 718 -29.48 15.95 -16.43
C LEU A 718 -30.66 15.49 -17.31
N LEU A 719 -31.87 15.45 -16.75
CA LEU A 719 -33.09 15.09 -17.47
C LEU A 719 -33.43 16.12 -18.55
N ASP A 720 -33.33 17.42 -18.26
CA ASP A 720 -33.54 18.52 -19.21
C ASP A 720 -32.57 18.43 -20.41
N LEU A 721 -31.32 18.05 -20.14
CA LEU A 721 -30.31 17.83 -21.17
C LEU A 721 -30.59 16.57 -22.01
N SER A 722 -31.38 15.63 -21.50
CA SER A 722 -31.51 14.26 -22.02
C SER A 722 -32.94 13.96 -22.51
N PRO A 723 -33.41 14.63 -23.58
CA PRO A 723 -34.73 14.38 -24.12
C PRO A 723 -34.84 12.91 -24.58
N GLY A 724 -35.89 12.21 -24.14
CA GLY A 724 -36.15 10.83 -24.53
C GLY A 724 -35.85 9.75 -23.47
N LEU A 725 -35.35 10.12 -22.28
CA LEU A 725 -35.14 9.14 -21.20
C LEU A 725 -36.43 8.63 -20.54
N GLY A 726 -37.56 9.32 -20.73
CA GLY A 726 -38.79 9.08 -19.95
C GLY A 726 -39.25 7.62 -19.87
N GLY A 727 -39.10 6.86 -20.97
CA GLY A 727 -39.49 5.44 -21.00
C GLY A 727 -38.58 4.49 -20.23
N ALA A 728 -37.38 4.93 -19.82
CA ALA A 728 -36.43 4.14 -19.05
C ALA A 728 -36.34 4.56 -17.58
N ILE A 729 -36.97 5.66 -17.18
CA ILE A 729 -36.93 6.15 -15.80
C ILE A 729 -37.77 5.22 -14.91
N VAL A 730 -37.13 4.61 -13.92
CA VAL A 730 -37.79 3.80 -12.90
C VAL A 730 -38.14 4.65 -11.68
N ASP A 731 -37.19 5.50 -11.26
CA ASP A 731 -37.34 6.31 -10.06
C ASP A 731 -36.47 7.57 -10.15
N VAL A 732 -36.97 8.67 -9.61
CA VAL A 732 -36.27 9.97 -9.55
C VAL A 732 -36.30 10.45 -8.11
N GLN A 733 -35.23 10.13 -7.38
CA GLN A 733 -35.03 10.61 -6.01
C GLN A 733 -34.18 11.88 -6.01
N ASP A 734 -34.07 12.53 -4.85
CA ASP A 734 -33.20 13.70 -4.65
C ASP A 734 -31.71 13.36 -4.76
N ARG A 735 -31.35 12.09 -4.54
CA ARG A 735 -29.98 11.59 -4.41
C ARG A 735 -29.56 10.58 -5.48
N CYS A 736 -30.51 10.10 -6.29
CA CYS A 736 -30.25 9.08 -7.32
C CYS A 736 -31.33 9.13 -8.40
N LEU A 737 -30.91 9.09 -9.65
CA LEU A 737 -31.75 8.81 -10.81
C LEU A 737 -31.58 7.33 -11.17
N LYS A 738 -32.67 6.57 -11.17
CA LYS A 738 -32.66 5.14 -11.53
C LYS A 738 -33.27 4.94 -12.90
N LEU A 739 -32.50 4.33 -13.79
CA LEU A 739 -32.94 3.92 -15.11
C LEU A 739 -32.95 2.39 -15.22
N SER A 740 -33.88 1.86 -16.01
CA SER A 740 -33.89 0.47 -16.46
C SER A 740 -34.15 0.46 -17.96
N ILE A 741 -33.24 -0.14 -18.69
CA ILE A 741 -33.22 -0.17 -20.16
C ILE A 741 -33.43 -1.62 -20.58
N PRO A 742 -34.65 -1.99 -21.03
CA PRO A 742 -34.92 -3.34 -21.50
C PRO A 742 -34.03 -3.66 -22.71
N SER A 743 -33.45 -4.85 -22.72
CA SER A 743 -32.79 -5.37 -23.92
C SER A 743 -33.82 -5.51 -25.03
N ARG A 744 -33.44 -5.26 -26.28
CA ARG A 744 -34.32 -5.61 -27.41
C ARG A 744 -34.56 -7.12 -27.38
N THR A 745 -35.82 -7.53 -27.35
CA THR A 745 -36.23 -8.85 -27.86
C THR A 745 -35.82 -8.88 -29.33
N GLU A 746 -34.93 -9.81 -29.70
CA GLU A 746 -34.56 -10.07 -31.09
C GLU A 746 -35.78 -10.40 -31.96
#